data_AF-A0A421J828-F1
#
_entry.id   AF-A0A421J828-F1
#
_cell.length_a   1.000
_cell.length_b   1.000
_cell.length_c   1.000
_cell.angle_alpha   90.00
_cell.angle_beta   90.00
_cell.angle_gamma   90.00
#
_symmetry.space_group_name_H-M   'P 1'
#
loop_
_entity.id
_entity.type
_entity.pdbx_description
1 polymer ?
#
loop_
_entity_poly.entity_id
_entity_poly.type
_entity_poly.pdbx_seq_one_letter_code
_entity_poly.pdbx_strand_id
1 'polypeptide(L)'
;MEPILSQGYGYGFAVGLGAAFALLMVVITRVLARYLGQVQNSERFSTASRSVKSGLIASSTVSAWTWPATLLSSGSWSYSHGISGGFLYGVGGTLQITLFLFLAIQIKRSAPSAHTVSECFYIRFGKAGHWVYLVYCMATNVLISALLLLGGSQGFAATTGMHVVAASFLLPLNVVVYTALGGLKATFVSDWIHTVIIYGVLLATAFTVYCTSSHIGSPGKMYELLVQAQEAFPSETGQSYLSFNDKSMFFLTWSVAVGGLSSVFGDPGYSQRAIASDASSVFTGYLVGSLCWWIIPFSLGSSAGLACRALLTNPASVTFPNALSAFEVDAGLPVIYGMAAIFGKSGAAAGLVTLFMSVTSATSAELIAFSSVTTYDVYRTYVKPDASGKQLVNAAHISVVSFGLFMAALATALNYIGVTVGWLLSFLGILLTPEVSAVTYMLFWPKMTKLSLLIGCPLATATGIASWIGATYHYADGVINKDTLMTTEATFIGNFVSLASGAIYIAVISLLKPDKDAFDLRHLNGELTLADDVDKEEKEAVVVSQHTQKLLKRHSWLSLSVNLFVVLGVYVIICVSLYGIKRDLSKSSFTGLIVVMLIWLVTAAAYIILFPLWQGRQSMARIAKHIISGEKLEESKPNQEKSSGEATLDSESNVSIIEEHHTSKPNAVANSNNPLSKGPLEIPDYLSGQNDTTEPEYFGSASNFSFVNQLNHFLQQLDGSDTNHEKGLERFGAKPMVLADSFRDSDFSLDSISNETMHELLVAFLETWTIPCPLFDAHQLFTLAFDTWKNPYSSANDQALLYLILSLGAATSYFDSDESSPNAFPVARGLFSLALNTVPRICSQVSFEAVRVVFFMSLCACSLGDTALSYLYTGIAVRISVAIGLHKNSTVKKMPHSFDSKHHRRVWVCVWQFEKYWSFCVGRPSGLSEYVATPEVKEEDFEYAGYGDSKLFRQTSEHMKLRVSFASSLSKVHAELYNTKNELLAILSKVERFSIEIDQAYFNCRDRQLFQANVDDSVEQLERSTVIEWFWIRIYYLYLKVIIFRPFLIFSAYLGNAAASVSDSIRNKIKSGSDTCVDVAIELSNFIIKLNGKVRMSQPIIFISTYLESASTVLLFYIVSNISEISDTLARNIWNVLHATRNFLNGSYGSYLDTTKILARDGLESLHNLLIKRKNDKNTTFLDKIMKPVVIGSPMAQINSIDLQDDAGLEAVWAQTLNWISYAPQT
;
A
#
# COMPACT_ATOMS: atom_id res chain seq x y z
N MET A 1 -9.03 -29.10 -48.34
CA MET A 1 -8.56 -27.71 -48.21
C MET A 1 -7.05 -27.74 -48.12
N GLU A 2 -6.36 -27.00 -48.98
CA GLU A 2 -4.91 -26.90 -48.92
C GLU A 2 -4.53 -25.86 -47.85
N PRO A 3 -3.66 -26.19 -46.88
CA PRO A 3 -3.24 -25.23 -45.85
C PRO A 3 -2.50 -24.03 -46.47
N ILE A 4 -2.78 -22.82 -45.97
CA ILE A 4 -2.16 -21.59 -46.49
C ILE A 4 -0.66 -21.48 -46.14
N LEU A 5 -0.25 -22.08 -45.03
CA LEU A 5 1.14 -22.19 -44.61
C LEU A 5 1.59 -23.65 -44.63
N SER A 6 2.89 -23.88 -44.81
CA SER A 6 3.45 -25.22 -44.67
C SER A 6 3.48 -25.67 -43.21
N GLN A 7 3.53 -26.99 -42.98
CA GLN A 7 3.68 -27.56 -41.64
C GLN A 7 4.91 -27.03 -40.88
N GLY A 8 5.96 -26.60 -41.61
CA GLY A 8 7.15 -25.99 -41.03
C GLY A 8 6.85 -24.75 -40.19
N TYR A 9 5.84 -23.93 -40.57
CA TYR A 9 5.39 -22.82 -39.73
C TYR A 9 4.76 -23.30 -38.42
N GLY A 10 3.93 -24.35 -38.48
CA GLY A 10 3.26 -24.91 -37.30
C GLY A 10 4.26 -25.44 -36.28
N TYR A 11 5.13 -26.36 -36.69
CA TYR A 11 6.18 -26.91 -35.81
C TYR A 11 7.22 -25.86 -35.41
N GLY A 12 7.57 -24.94 -36.32
CA GLY A 12 8.50 -23.85 -36.06
C GLY A 12 8.02 -22.90 -34.97
N PHE A 13 6.73 -22.53 -34.95
CA PHE A 13 6.17 -21.73 -33.87
C PHE A 13 5.99 -22.54 -32.58
N ALA A 14 5.36 -23.72 -32.65
CA ALA A 14 5.06 -24.51 -31.46
C ALA A 14 6.33 -24.94 -30.70
N VAL A 15 7.35 -25.41 -31.42
CA VAL A 15 8.61 -25.92 -30.82
C VAL A 15 9.68 -24.84 -30.80
N GLY A 16 9.98 -24.22 -31.94
CA GLY A 16 11.10 -23.28 -32.07
C GLY A 16 10.88 -21.97 -31.33
N LEU A 17 9.81 -21.24 -31.67
CA LEU A 17 9.47 -19.98 -30.98
C LEU A 17 9.12 -20.23 -29.51
N GLY A 18 8.39 -21.32 -29.22
CA GLY A 18 8.10 -21.73 -27.85
C GLY A 18 9.36 -22.00 -27.02
N ALA A 19 10.35 -22.72 -27.56
CA ALA A 19 11.61 -22.98 -26.86
C ALA A 19 12.44 -21.70 -26.68
N ALA A 20 12.48 -20.83 -27.68
CA ALA A 20 13.16 -19.52 -27.57
C ALA A 20 12.52 -18.66 -26.49
N PHE A 21 11.18 -18.64 -26.41
CA PHE A 21 10.45 -17.92 -25.38
C PHE A 21 10.68 -18.52 -23.98
N ALA A 22 10.62 -19.84 -23.86
CA ALA A 22 10.91 -20.52 -22.59
C ALA A 22 12.35 -20.23 -22.12
N LEU A 23 13.33 -20.27 -23.01
CA LEU A 23 14.72 -19.91 -22.70
C LEU A 23 14.82 -18.45 -22.23
N LEU A 24 14.18 -17.51 -22.93
CA LEU A 24 14.12 -16.10 -22.53
C LEU A 24 13.55 -15.95 -21.12
N MET A 25 12.44 -16.61 -20.83
CA MET A 25 11.81 -16.56 -19.50
C MET A 25 12.69 -17.19 -18.42
N VAL A 26 13.36 -18.31 -18.70
CA VAL A 26 14.33 -18.92 -17.78
C VAL A 26 15.50 -17.97 -17.51
N VAL A 27 16.00 -17.27 -18.53
CA VAL A 27 17.06 -16.26 -18.37
C VAL A 27 16.57 -15.11 -17.52
N ILE A 28 15.38 -14.55 -17.79
CA ILE A 28 14.78 -13.47 -17.00
C ILE A 28 14.61 -13.89 -15.54
N THR A 29 14.04 -15.07 -15.28
CA THR A 29 13.86 -15.59 -13.92
C THR A 29 15.20 -15.76 -13.20
N ARG A 30 16.24 -16.26 -13.88
CA ARG A 30 17.60 -16.36 -13.32
C ARG A 30 18.22 -15.00 -13.06
N VAL A 31 17.99 -14.01 -13.93
CA VAL A 31 18.45 -12.63 -13.74
C VAL A 31 17.75 -12.01 -12.53
N LEU A 32 16.43 -12.18 -12.37
CA LEU A 32 15.69 -11.68 -11.22
C LEU A 32 16.15 -12.33 -9.91
N ALA A 33 16.33 -13.65 -9.91
CA ALA A 33 16.85 -14.37 -8.75
C ALA A 33 18.29 -13.92 -8.40
N ARG A 34 19.16 -13.81 -9.41
CA ARG A 34 20.57 -13.47 -9.23
C ARG A 34 20.80 -12.02 -8.87
N TYR A 35 20.05 -11.06 -9.43
CA TYR A 35 20.34 -9.62 -9.31
C TYR A 35 19.36 -8.85 -8.42
N LEU A 36 18.19 -9.41 -8.09
CA LEU A 36 17.21 -8.78 -7.20
C LEU A 36 16.90 -9.60 -5.95
N GLY A 37 17.61 -10.73 -5.72
CA GLY A 37 17.38 -11.60 -4.57
C GLY A 37 16.01 -12.29 -4.57
N GLN A 38 15.32 -12.29 -5.71
CA GLN A 38 13.95 -12.81 -5.83
C GLN A 38 13.94 -14.33 -6.05
N VAL A 39 14.44 -15.08 -5.05
CA VAL A 39 14.44 -16.55 -5.05
C VAL A 39 12.99 -17.06 -4.93
N GLN A 40 12.64 -18.11 -5.66
CA GLN A 40 11.29 -18.70 -5.60
C GLN A 40 11.09 -19.46 -4.28
N ASN A 41 10.10 -19.04 -3.49
CA ASN A 41 9.57 -19.73 -2.32
C ASN A 41 8.06 -20.06 -2.56
N SER A 42 7.40 -20.76 -1.63
CA SER A 42 6.01 -21.20 -1.81
C SER A 42 5.01 -20.04 -1.99
N GLU A 43 5.27 -18.93 -1.30
CA GLU A 43 4.45 -17.72 -1.30
C GLU A 43 4.61 -16.93 -2.60
N ARG A 44 5.85 -16.58 -2.98
CA ARG A 44 6.21 -15.90 -4.22
C ARG A 44 5.77 -16.65 -5.46
N PHE A 45 5.83 -17.99 -5.43
CA PHE A 45 5.36 -18.83 -6.53
C PHE A 45 3.86 -18.63 -6.81
N SER A 46 3.06 -18.46 -5.75
CA SER A 46 1.59 -18.53 -5.83
C SER A 46 0.90 -17.16 -5.73
N THR A 47 1.56 -16.16 -5.13
CA THR A 47 0.99 -14.83 -4.89
C THR A 47 1.87 -13.69 -5.40
N ALA A 48 3.03 -13.99 -6.02
CA ALA A 48 3.99 -13.00 -6.49
C ALA A 48 4.37 -11.96 -5.42
N SER A 49 4.39 -12.38 -4.15
CA SER A 49 4.64 -11.54 -2.98
C SER A 49 3.66 -10.36 -2.83
N ARG A 50 2.45 -10.45 -3.42
CA ARG A 50 1.37 -9.44 -3.35
C ARG A 50 1.82 -8.00 -3.70
N SER A 51 2.81 -7.87 -4.57
CA SER A 51 3.58 -6.62 -4.81
C SER A 51 3.41 -6.06 -6.23
N VAL A 52 2.55 -6.67 -7.05
CA VAL A 52 2.45 -6.32 -8.47
C VAL A 52 1.72 -4.98 -8.62
N LYS A 53 2.32 -4.07 -9.39
CA LYS A 53 1.81 -2.71 -9.62
C LYS A 53 0.81 -2.65 -10.78
N SER A 54 0.02 -1.57 -10.80
CA SER A 54 -1.10 -1.35 -11.73
C SER A 54 -0.80 -1.57 -13.21
N GLY A 55 0.38 -1.19 -13.70
CA GLY A 55 0.73 -1.37 -15.11
C GLY A 55 0.87 -2.84 -15.50
N LEU A 56 1.60 -3.61 -14.69
CA LEU A 56 1.82 -5.03 -14.95
C LEU A 56 0.55 -5.86 -14.70
N ILE A 57 -0.30 -5.43 -13.75
CA ILE A 57 -1.66 -5.99 -13.58
C ILE A 57 -2.47 -5.72 -14.84
N ALA A 58 -2.51 -4.47 -15.35
CA ALA A 58 -3.29 -4.14 -16.53
C ALA A 58 -2.86 -4.96 -17.75
N SER A 59 -1.55 -5.08 -18.00
CA SER A 59 -1.04 -5.93 -19.09
C SER A 59 -1.38 -7.40 -18.89
N SER A 60 -1.27 -7.92 -17.67
CA SER A 60 -1.60 -9.32 -17.38
C SER A 60 -3.10 -9.60 -17.47
N THR A 61 -3.96 -8.66 -17.08
CA THR A 61 -5.42 -8.76 -17.29
C THR A 61 -5.75 -8.80 -18.78
N VAL A 62 -5.12 -7.95 -19.60
CA VAL A 62 -5.29 -7.99 -21.07
C VAL A 62 -4.81 -9.33 -21.64
N SER A 63 -3.62 -9.77 -21.24
CA SER A 63 -3.01 -11.03 -21.71
C SER A 63 -3.85 -12.24 -21.35
N ALA A 64 -4.36 -12.30 -20.12
CA ALA A 64 -5.14 -13.42 -19.59
C ALA A 64 -6.48 -13.59 -20.30
N TRP A 65 -7.08 -12.48 -20.76
CA TRP A 65 -8.40 -12.48 -21.40
C TRP A 65 -8.33 -12.48 -22.94
N THR A 66 -7.16 -12.26 -23.50
CA THR A 66 -6.92 -12.37 -24.94
C THR A 66 -6.74 -13.84 -25.31
N TRP A 67 -7.83 -14.59 -25.27
CA TRP A 67 -7.88 -16.01 -25.61
C TRP A 67 -7.87 -16.28 -27.12
N PRO A 68 -7.57 -17.52 -27.52
CA PRO A 68 -7.78 -17.98 -28.88
C PRO A 68 -9.20 -17.71 -29.34
N ALA A 69 -10.19 -17.97 -28.49
CA ALA A 69 -11.59 -17.65 -28.74
C ALA A 69 -11.81 -16.14 -28.98
N THR A 70 -11.16 -15.26 -28.21
CA THR A 70 -11.26 -13.80 -28.39
C THR A 70 -10.74 -13.38 -29.77
N LEU A 71 -9.59 -13.90 -30.19
CA LEU A 71 -9.02 -13.53 -31.49
C LEU A 71 -9.84 -14.11 -32.65
N LEU A 72 -10.15 -15.41 -32.58
CA LEU A 72 -10.81 -16.16 -33.65
C LEU A 72 -12.30 -15.81 -33.77
N SER A 73 -13.04 -15.78 -32.67
CA SER A 73 -14.47 -15.52 -32.68
C SER A 73 -14.78 -14.06 -33.01
N SER A 74 -13.99 -13.08 -32.55
CA SER A 74 -14.25 -11.67 -32.87
C SER A 74 -14.14 -11.39 -34.37
N GLY A 75 -13.15 -11.98 -35.05
CA GLY A 75 -13.06 -11.93 -36.51
C GLY A 75 -14.16 -12.72 -37.22
N SER A 76 -14.56 -13.87 -36.69
CA SER A 76 -15.66 -14.67 -37.25
C SER A 76 -17.00 -13.96 -37.14
N TRP A 77 -17.26 -13.31 -36.00
CA TRP A 77 -18.45 -12.48 -35.81
C TRP A 77 -18.44 -11.27 -36.71
N SER A 78 -17.29 -10.61 -36.89
CA SER A 78 -17.20 -9.50 -37.84
C SER A 78 -17.31 -9.95 -39.30
N TYR A 79 -16.83 -11.13 -39.64
CA TYR A 79 -17.05 -11.72 -40.95
C TYR A 79 -18.54 -12.01 -41.18
N SER A 80 -19.23 -12.64 -40.24
CA SER A 80 -20.64 -13.07 -40.41
C SER A 80 -21.65 -11.94 -40.24
N HIS A 81 -21.40 -11.00 -39.31
CA HIS A 81 -22.36 -9.96 -38.90
C HIS A 81 -21.86 -8.53 -39.13
N GLY A 82 -20.66 -8.36 -39.69
CA GLY A 82 -20.12 -7.06 -40.05
C GLY A 82 -19.57 -6.25 -38.87
N ILE A 83 -19.74 -4.93 -38.92
CA ILE A 83 -19.09 -3.99 -37.98
C ILE A 83 -19.51 -4.19 -36.53
N SER A 84 -20.70 -4.74 -36.29
CA SER A 84 -21.22 -4.99 -34.94
C SER A 84 -20.51 -6.14 -34.22
N GLY A 85 -19.93 -7.09 -34.96
CA GLY A 85 -19.34 -8.33 -34.44
C GLY A 85 -18.26 -8.12 -33.38
N GLY A 86 -17.07 -7.68 -33.80
CA GLY A 86 -15.94 -7.43 -32.90
C GLY A 86 -16.23 -6.36 -31.84
N PHE A 87 -17.09 -5.38 -32.15
CA PHE A 87 -17.49 -4.34 -31.19
C PHE A 87 -18.29 -4.93 -30.03
N LEU A 88 -19.37 -5.68 -30.32
CA LEU A 88 -20.24 -6.26 -29.30
C LEU A 88 -19.55 -7.40 -28.53
N TYR A 89 -18.66 -8.17 -29.17
CA TYR A 89 -17.80 -9.12 -28.48
C TYR A 89 -16.96 -8.41 -27.38
N GLY A 90 -16.34 -7.29 -27.73
CA GLY A 90 -15.54 -6.48 -26.81
C GLY A 90 -16.36 -5.87 -25.67
N VAL A 91 -17.58 -5.41 -25.92
CA VAL A 91 -18.49 -4.91 -24.87
C VAL A 91 -18.83 -6.02 -23.88
N GLY A 92 -19.22 -7.19 -24.38
CA GLY A 92 -19.60 -8.34 -23.55
C GLY A 92 -18.48 -8.83 -22.64
N GLY A 93 -17.25 -8.91 -23.14
CA GLY A 93 -16.09 -9.30 -22.32
C GLY A 93 -15.63 -8.21 -21.34
N THR A 94 -15.76 -6.93 -21.71
CA THR A 94 -15.41 -5.81 -20.81
C THR A 94 -16.32 -5.80 -19.59
N LEU A 95 -17.62 -6.03 -19.79
CA LEU A 95 -18.60 -6.13 -18.71
C LEU A 95 -18.21 -7.20 -17.67
N GLN A 96 -17.73 -8.35 -18.12
CA GLN A 96 -17.32 -9.44 -17.24
C GLN A 96 -16.12 -9.04 -16.35
N ILE A 97 -15.07 -8.44 -16.94
CA ILE A 97 -13.89 -8.00 -16.19
C ILE A 97 -14.25 -6.86 -15.21
N THR A 98 -15.07 -5.89 -15.62
CA THR A 98 -15.44 -4.78 -14.72
C THR A 98 -16.34 -5.24 -13.59
N LEU A 99 -17.20 -6.24 -13.80
CA LEU A 99 -17.98 -6.85 -12.73
C LEU A 99 -17.09 -7.61 -11.75
N PHE A 100 -16.09 -8.34 -12.27
CA PHE A 100 -15.11 -9.01 -11.42
C PHE A 100 -14.24 -8.04 -10.62
N LEU A 101 -13.91 -6.85 -11.15
CA LEU A 101 -13.17 -5.83 -10.42
C LEU A 101 -13.81 -5.52 -9.05
N PHE A 102 -15.14 -5.55 -8.96
CA PHE A 102 -15.85 -5.37 -7.69
C PHE A 102 -15.53 -6.48 -6.68
N LEU A 103 -15.48 -7.73 -7.13
CA LEU A 103 -15.06 -8.87 -6.32
C LEU A 103 -13.57 -8.83 -5.97
N ALA A 104 -12.70 -8.48 -6.91
CA ALA A 104 -11.26 -8.39 -6.69
C ALA A 104 -10.93 -7.42 -5.53
N ILE A 105 -11.61 -6.27 -5.49
CA ILE A 105 -11.50 -5.31 -4.38
C ILE A 105 -12.02 -5.90 -3.07
N GLN A 106 -13.13 -6.64 -3.10
CA GLN A 106 -13.72 -7.24 -1.91
C GLN A 106 -12.85 -8.36 -1.35
N ILE A 107 -12.26 -9.21 -2.20
CA ILE A 107 -11.29 -10.25 -1.79
C ILE A 107 -10.13 -9.59 -1.05
N LYS A 108 -9.56 -8.51 -1.61
CA LYS A 108 -8.49 -7.75 -0.95
C LYS A 108 -8.89 -7.13 0.38
N ARG A 109 -10.16 -6.79 0.54
CA ARG A 109 -10.67 -6.14 1.75
C ARG A 109 -10.99 -7.16 2.85
N SER A 110 -11.59 -8.29 2.47
CA SER A 110 -12.15 -9.29 3.38
C SER A 110 -11.22 -10.47 3.67
N ALA A 111 -10.37 -10.86 2.71
CA ALA A 111 -9.50 -12.03 2.81
C ALA A 111 -8.10 -11.77 2.22
N PRO A 112 -7.34 -10.76 2.70
CA PRO A 112 -6.02 -10.42 2.15
C PRO A 112 -4.94 -11.49 2.37
N SER A 113 -5.12 -12.38 3.36
CA SER A 113 -4.24 -13.50 3.68
C SER A 113 -4.47 -14.74 2.81
N ALA A 114 -5.55 -14.79 2.03
CA ALA A 114 -5.85 -15.95 1.19
C ALA A 114 -4.82 -16.16 0.07
N HIS A 115 -4.56 -17.44 -0.25
CA HIS A 115 -3.83 -17.88 -1.42
C HIS A 115 -4.79 -18.16 -2.57
N THR A 116 -5.98 -18.67 -2.27
CA THR A 116 -7.07 -18.88 -3.24
C THR A 116 -8.43 -18.45 -2.68
N VAL A 117 -9.41 -18.21 -3.55
CA VAL A 117 -10.78 -17.91 -3.13
C VAL A 117 -11.48 -19.13 -2.51
N SER A 118 -11.05 -20.34 -2.87
CA SER A 118 -11.62 -21.60 -2.37
C SER A 118 -11.38 -21.78 -0.87
N GLU A 119 -10.26 -21.31 -0.34
CA GLU A 119 -9.96 -21.31 1.10
C GLU A 119 -11.04 -20.56 1.90
N CYS A 120 -11.59 -19.46 1.36
CA CYS A 120 -12.68 -18.71 1.99
C CYS A 120 -13.95 -19.55 2.15
N PHE A 121 -14.23 -20.47 1.23
CA PHE A 121 -15.35 -21.41 1.34
C PHE A 121 -15.11 -22.47 2.42
N TYR A 122 -13.85 -22.89 2.63
CA TYR A 122 -13.50 -23.79 3.72
C TYR A 122 -13.72 -23.15 5.08
N ILE A 123 -13.23 -21.92 5.28
CA ILE A 123 -13.42 -21.15 6.51
C ILE A 123 -14.92 -21.00 6.81
N ARG A 124 -15.71 -20.63 5.80
CA ARG A 124 -17.11 -20.27 6.01
C ARG A 124 -18.06 -21.47 6.10
N PHE A 125 -17.85 -22.51 5.30
CA PHE A 125 -18.81 -23.62 5.14
C PHE A 125 -18.24 -25.00 5.50
N GLY A 126 -16.97 -25.04 5.91
CA GLY A 126 -16.23 -26.26 6.21
C GLY A 126 -16.03 -27.17 4.99
N LYS A 127 -15.58 -28.40 5.27
CA LYS A 127 -15.19 -29.40 4.25
C LYS A 127 -16.22 -29.59 3.12
N ALA A 128 -17.49 -29.78 3.46
CA ALA A 128 -18.51 -30.07 2.44
C ALA A 128 -18.78 -28.86 1.52
N GLY A 129 -18.82 -27.64 2.06
CA GLY A 129 -18.99 -26.45 1.23
C GLY A 129 -17.75 -26.18 0.37
N HIS A 130 -16.57 -26.39 0.94
CA HIS A 130 -15.30 -26.31 0.21
C HIS A 130 -15.27 -27.27 -0.99
N TRP A 131 -15.62 -28.54 -0.79
CA TRP A 131 -15.64 -29.53 -1.88
C TRP A 131 -16.61 -29.18 -3.01
N VAL A 132 -17.81 -28.69 -2.70
CA VAL A 132 -18.75 -28.26 -3.74
C VAL A 132 -18.16 -27.11 -4.55
N TYR A 133 -17.62 -26.09 -3.90
CA TYR A 133 -17.02 -24.97 -4.62
C TYR A 133 -15.76 -25.38 -5.40
N LEU A 134 -14.92 -26.26 -4.83
CA LEU A 134 -13.75 -26.81 -5.53
C LEU A 134 -14.12 -27.51 -6.82
N VAL A 135 -15.23 -28.26 -6.85
CA VAL A 135 -15.71 -28.90 -8.08
C VAL A 135 -16.02 -27.85 -9.15
N TYR A 136 -16.73 -26.78 -8.80
CA TYR A 136 -17.01 -25.68 -9.74
C TYR A 136 -15.71 -25.00 -10.20
N CYS A 137 -14.90 -24.54 -9.26
CA CYS A 137 -13.66 -23.81 -9.52
C CYS A 137 -12.66 -24.61 -10.38
N MET A 138 -12.46 -25.91 -10.07
CA MET A 138 -11.62 -26.80 -10.87
C MET A 138 -12.25 -27.15 -12.21
N ALA A 139 -13.58 -27.32 -12.30
CA ALA A 139 -14.25 -27.55 -13.58
C ALA A 139 -14.15 -26.33 -14.50
N THR A 140 -14.26 -25.12 -13.97
CA THR A 140 -14.01 -23.86 -14.70
C THR A 140 -12.61 -23.85 -15.27
N ASN A 141 -11.60 -24.05 -14.43
CA ASN A 141 -10.21 -24.05 -14.86
C ASN A 141 -9.89 -25.16 -15.89
N VAL A 142 -10.46 -26.37 -15.73
CA VAL A 142 -10.34 -27.48 -16.72
C VAL A 142 -11.00 -27.13 -18.06
N LEU A 143 -12.22 -26.60 -18.05
CA LEU A 143 -12.98 -26.32 -19.27
C LEU A 143 -12.42 -25.10 -20.02
N ILE A 144 -11.96 -24.07 -19.31
CA ILE A 144 -11.25 -22.93 -19.91
C ILE A 144 -9.94 -23.40 -20.53
N SER A 145 -9.14 -24.14 -19.79
CA SER A 145 -7.93 -24.74 -20.30
C SER A 145 -8.14 -25.57 -21.58
N ALA A 146 -9.19 -26.39 -21.59
CA ALA A 146 -9.57 -27.16 -22.76
C ALA A 146 -9.94 -26.26 -23.94
N LEU A 147 -10.71 -25.18 -23.70
CA LEU A 147 -11.08 -24.19 -24.72
C LEU A 147 -9.86 -23.52 -25.35
N LEU A 148 -8.88 -23.10 -24.55
CA LEU A 148 -7.67 -22.44 -25.02
C LEU A 148 -6.88 -23.35 -25.95
N LEU A 149 -6.63 -24.58 -25.52
CA LEU A 149 -5.79 -25.52 -26.25
C LEU A 149 -6.51 -26.11 -27.47
N LEU A 150 -7.83 -26.31 -27.38
CA LEU A 150 -8.68 -26.67 -28.50
C LEU A 150 -8.60 -25.60 -29.59
N GLY A 151 -8.81 -24.33 -29.26
CA GLY A 151 -8.73 -23.24 -30.25
C GLY A 151 -7.34 -23.04 -30.83
N GLY A 152 -6.29 -23.17 -30.01
CA GLY A 152 -4.91 -23.15 -30.49
C GLY A 152 -4.62 -24.28 -31.46
N SER A 153 -4.93 -25.52 -31.08
CA SER A 153 -4.64 -26.70 -31.90
C SER A 153 -5.44 -26.72 -33.20
N GLN A 154 -6.72 -26.35 -33.17
CA GLN A 154 -7.57 -26.24 -34.36
C GLN A 154 -7.08 -25.15 -35.31
N GLY A 155 -6.79 -23.95 -34.81
CA GLY A 155 -6.29 -22.85 -35.65
C GLY A 155 -4.93 -23.17 -36.28
N PHE A 156 -4.02 -23.81 -35.53
CA PHE A 156 -2.73 -24.27 -36.06
C PHE A 156 -2.88 -25.35 -37.14
N ALA A 157 -3.73 -26.35 -36.88
CA ALA A 157 -3.98 -27.44 -37.82
C ALA A 157 -4.62 -26.92 -39.11
N ALA A 158 -5.65 -26.06 -39.00
CA ALA A 158 -6.35 -25.48 -40.13
C ALA A 158 -5.45 -24.56 -40.97
N THR A 159 -4.54 -23.82 -40.33
CA THR A 159 -3.67 -22.85 -41.04
C THR A 159 -2.45 -23.49 -41.69
N THR A 160 -1.85 -24.52 -41.06
CA THR A 160 -0.52 -25.05 -41.44
C THR A 160 -0.55 -26.49 -41.93
N GLY A 161 -1.67 -27.20 -41.72
CA GLY A 161 -1.75 -28.65 -41.92
C GLY A 161 -0.98 -29.46 -40.88
N MET A 162 -0.47 -28.85 -39.80
CA MET A 162 0.12 -29.56 -38.67
C MET A 162 -0.91 -30.50 -38.04
N HIS A 163 -0.49 -31.70 -37.65
CA HIS A 163 -1.42 -32.65 -37.04
C HIS A 163 -2.00 -32.09 -35.74
N VAL A 164 -3.33 -32.11 -35.60
CA VAL A 164 -4.02 -31.47 -34.48
C VAL A 164 -3.56 -32.00 -33.11
N VAL A 165 -3.31 -33.31 -33.01
CA VAL A 165 -2.76 -33.93 -31.78
C VAL A 165 -1.36 -33.40 -31.46
N ALA A 166 -0.51 -33.23 -32.47
CA ALA A 166 0.82 -32.66 -32.26
C ALA A 166 0.69 -31.22 -31.75
N ALA A 167 -0.24 -30.44 -32.30
CA ALA A 167 -0.51 -29.09 -31.82
C ALA A 167 -1.03 -29.10 -30.36
N SER A 168 -1.91 -30.03 -29.99
CA SER A 168 -2.40 -30.18 -28.62
C SER A 168 -1.28 -30.46 -27.60
N PHE A 169 -0.25 -31.22 -27.94
CA PHE A 169 0.86 -31.51 -27.01
C PHE A 169 2.01 -30.50 -27.08
N LEU A 170 2.33 -29.96 -28.25
CA LEU A 170 3.52 -29.11 -28.44
C LEU A 170 3.27 -27.65 -28.06
N LEU A 171 2.07 -27.11 -28.26
CA LEU A 171 1.73 -25.74 -27.87
C LEU A 171 1.91 -25.48 -26.35
N PRO A 172 1.42 -26.34 -25.43
CA PRO A 172 1.59 -26.11 -24.00
C PRO A 172 2.93 -26.58 -23.44
N LEU A 173 3.71 -27.39 -24.18
CA LEU A 173 4.94 -28.01 -23.69
C LEU A 173 5.93 -26.98 -23.13
N ASN A 174 6.22 -25.95 -23.91
CA ASN A 174 7.16 -24.90 -23.51
C ASN A 174 6.61 -24.04 -22.37
N VAL A 175 5.29 -23.90 -22.31
CA VAL A 175 4.57 -23.18 -21.25
C VAL A 175 4.72 -23.88 -19.91
N VAL A 176 4.55 -25.19 -19.87
CA VAL A 176 4.75 -26.01 -18.67
C VAL A 176 6.16 -25.80 -18.10
N VAL A 177 7.18 -25.77 -18.96
CA VAL A 177 8.58 -25.59 -18.54
C VAL A 177 8.83 -24.24 -17.89
N TYR A 178 8.47 -23.13 -18.54
CA TYR A 178 8.76 -21.81 -17.96
C TYR A 178 7.85 -21.47 -16.78
N THR A 179 6.61 -21.97 -16.77
CA THR A 179 5.68 -21.77 -15.66
C THR A 179 6.15 -22.51 -14.41
N ALA A 180 6.57 -23.77 -14.54
CA ALA A 180 7.12 -24.52 -13.42
C ALA A 180 8.37 -23.86 -12.82
N LEU A 181 9.21 -23.22 -13.64
CA LEU A 181 10.45 -22.59 -13.15
C LEU A 181 10.26 -21.17 -12.59
N GLY A 182 9.27 -20.43 -13.10
CA GLY A 182 9.13 -18.99 -12.86
C GLY A 182 8.07 -18.57 -11.84
N GLY A 183 7.04 -19.39 -11.62
CA GLY A 183 5.90 -19.05 -10.76
C GLY A 183 5.10 -17.82 -11.26
N LEU A 184 4.13 -17.37 -10.46
CA LEU A 184 3.17 -16.33 -10.83
C LEU A 184 3.84 -15.01 -11.24
N LYS A 185 4.94 -14.60 -10.59
CA LYS A 185 5.64 -13.35 -10.90
C LYS A 185 6.28 -13.37 -12.29
N ALA A 186 6.87 -14.48 -12.70
CA ALA A 186 7.40 -14.63 -14.06
C ALA A 186 6.27 -14.63 -15.09
N THR A 187 5.12 -15.22 -14.74
CA THR A 187 3.92 -15.21 -15.58
C THR A 187 3.46 -13.78 -15.91
N PHE A 188 3.49 -12.85 -14.95
CA PHE A 188 3.21 -11.44 -15.21
C PHE A 188 4.13 -10.81 -16.27
N VAL A 189 5.42 -11.19 -16.27
CA VAL A 189 6.39 -10.68 -17.26
C VAL A 189 6.17 -11.33 -18.62
N SER A 190 5.92 -12.65 -18.68
CA SER A 190 5.60 -13.30 -19.94
C SER A 190 4.32 -12.75 -20.55
N ASP A 191 3.29 -12.50 -19.73
CA ASP A 191 2.02 -11.90 -20.14
C ASP A 191 2.23 -10.53 -20.81
N TRP A 192 3.11 -9.70 -20.22
CA TRP A 192 3.47 -8.43 -20.84
C TRP A 192 4.11 -8.62 -22.21
N ILE A 193 5.08 -9.53 -22.36
CA ILE A 193 5.75 -9.79 -23.65
C ILE A 193 4.75 -10.32 -24.70
N HIS A 194 3.89 -11.28 -24.34
CA HIS A 194 2.84 -11.80 -25.21
C HIS A 194 1.94 -10.66 -25.72
N THR A 195 1.53 -9.78 -24.81
CA THR A 195 0.63 -8.66 -25.13
C THR A 195 1.31 -7.60 -26.01
N VAL A 196 2.61 -7.33 -25.82
CA VAL A 196 3.38 -6.44 -26.70
C VAL A 196 3.37 -6.94 -28.13
N ILE A 197 3.59 -8.24 -28.34
CA ILE A 197 3.59 -8.86 -29.68
C ILE A 197 2.21 -8.75 -30.33
N ILE A 198 1.15 -9.05 -29.57
CA ILE A 198 -0.24 -8.96 -30.04
C ILE A 198 -0.58 -7.52 -30.48
N TYR A 199 -0.30 -6.50 -29.66
CA TYR A 199 -0.55 -5.11 -30.05
C TYR A 199 0.29 -4.66 -31.25
N GLY A 200 1.54 -5.13 -31.36
CA GLY A 200 2.38 -4.85 -32.52
C GLY A 200 1.74 -5.34 -33.83
N VAL A 201 1.23 -6.57 -33.84
CA VAL A 201 0.53 -7.14 -35.00
C VAL A 201 -0.79 -6.43 -35.26
N LEU A 202 -1.57 -6.10 -34.23
CA LEU A 202 -2.84 -5.38 -34.37
C LEU A 202 -2.64 -3.99 -34.98
N LEU A 203 -1.65 -3.22 -34.50
CA LEU A 203 -1.31 -1.91 -35.04
C LEU A 203 -0.91 -2.01 -36.51
N ALA A 204 0.00 -2.94 -36.84
CA ALA A 204 0.43 -3.16 -38.21
C ALA A 204 -0.76 -3.52 -39.12
N THR A 205 -1.64 -4.41 -38.66
CA THR A 205 -2.82 -4.87 -39.41
C THR A 205 -3.82 -3.73 -39.62
N ALA A 206 -4.26 -3.07 -38.54
CA ALA A 206 -5.29 -2.04 -38.60
C ALA A 206 -4.86 -0.84 -39.43
N PHE A 207 -3.64 -0.32 -39.24
CA PHE A 207 -3.14 0.80 -40.04
C PHE A 207 -2.88 0.42 -41.49
N THR A 208 -2.42 -0.80 -41.78
CA THR A 208 -2.26 -1.20 -43.18
C THR A 208 -3.60 -1.30 -43.88
N VAL A 209 -4.58 -1.97 -43.27
CA VAL A 209 -5.95 -2.11 -43.83
C VAL A 209 -6.57 -0.75 -44.13
N TYR A 210 -6.44 0.21 -43.20
CA TYR A 210 -7.15 1.48 -43.28
C TYR A 210 -6.36 2.68 -43.78
N CYS A 211 -5.06 2.55 -44.06
CA CYS A 211 -4.24 3.69 -44.50
C CYS A 211 -3.34 3.43 -45.71
N THR A 212 -2.86 2.20 -45.92
CA THR A 212 -1.79 1.96 -46.91
C THR A 212 -1.99 0.78 -47.85
N SER A 213 -2.88 -0.16 -47.54
CA SER A 213 -3.15 -1.33 -48.39
C SER A 213 -3.61 -0.90 -49.78
N SER A 214 -3.06 -1.52 -50.83
CA SER A 214 -3.51 -1.33 -52.20
C SER A 214 -4.91 -1.89 -52.48
N HIS A 215 -5.39 -2.82 -51.63
CA HIS A 215 -6.70 -3.44 -51.78
C HIS A 215 -7.82 -2.63 -51.09
N ILE A 216 -7.54 -2.10 -49.89
CA ILE A 216 -8.52 -1.36 -49.08
C ILE A 216 -8.04 0.09 -48.88
N GLY A 217 -6.99 0.31 -48.09
CA GLY A 217 -6.26 1.59 -48.02
C GLY A 217 -6.99 2.78 -47.38
N SER A 218 -8.29 2.68 -47.13
CA SER A 218 -9.08 3.70 -46.42
C SER A 218 -10.36 3.13 -45.81
N PRO A 219 -10.91 3.73 -44.73
CA PRO A 219 -12.22 3.33 -44.21
C PRO A 219 -13.35 3.51 -45.22
N GLY A 220 -13.26 4.56 -46.06
CA GLY A 220 -14.22 4.81 -47.13
C GLY A 220 -14.23 3.71 -48.19
N LYS A 221 -13.06 3.15 -48.54
CA LYS A 221 -12.97 2.04 -49.49
C LYS A 221 -13.42 0.71 -48.87
N MET A 222 -13.10 0.45 -47.60
CA MET A 222 -13.65 -0.69 -46.85
C MET A 222 -15.18 -0.68 -46.89
N TYR A 223 -15.79 0.48 -46.63
CA TYR A 223 -17.24 0.66 -46.69
C TYR A 223 -17.80 0.24 -48.06
N GLU A 224 -17.23 0.74 -49.16
CA GLU A 224 -17.68 0.41 -50.51
C GLU A 224 -17.55 -1.08 -50.82
N LEU A 225 -16.45 -1.70 -50.40
CA LEU A 225 -16.21 -3.13 -50.60
C LEU A 225 -17.18 -3.98 -49.78
N LEU A 226 -17.56 -3.55 -48.56
CA LEU A 226 -18.58 -4.24 -47.76
C LEU A 226 -19.97 -4.15 -48.40
N VAL A 227 -20.32 -3.02 -49.02
CA VAL A 227 -21.56 -2.90 -49.80
C VAL A 227 -21.56 -3.87 -50.99
N GLN A 228 -20.45 -3.95 -51.72
CA GLN A 228 -20.30 -4.91 -52.83
C GLN A 228 -20.36 -6.36 -52.35
N ALA A 229 -19.70 -6.66 -51.22
CA ALA A 229 -19.72 -7.98 -50.62
C ALA A 229 -21.14 -8.36 -50.14
N GLN A 230 -21.93 -7.41 -49.65
CA GLN A 230 -23.34 -7.63 -49.27
C GLN A 230 -24.20 -8.06 -50.46
N GLU A 231 -23.97 -7.47 -51.64
CA GLU A 231 -24.70 -7.82 -52.86
C GLU A 231 -24.30 -9.22 -53.38
N ALA A 232 -23.00 -9.52 -53.38
CA ALA A 232 -22.48 -10.80 -53.89
C ALA A 232 -22.67 -11.96 -52.90
N PHE A 233 -22.53 -11.70 -51.60
CA PHE A 233 -22.62 -12.67 -50.52
C PHE A 233 -23.47 -12.09 -49.38
N PRO A 234 -24.81 -12.11 -49.50
CA PRO A 234 -25.70 -11.63 -48.45
C PRO A 234 -25.45 -12.35 -47.12
N SER A 235 -25.59 -11.62 -46.01
CA SER A 235 -25.52 -12.21 -44.67
C SER A 235 -26.65 -13.20 -44.42
N GLU A 236 -26.41 -14.21 -43.59
CA GLU A 236 -27.42 -15.22 -43.25
C GLU A 236 -28.65 -14.62 -42.53
N THR A 237 -28.43 -13.54 -41.76
CA THR A 237 -29.51 -12.82 -41.07
C THR A 237 -30.27 -11.84 -41.96
N GLY A 238 -29.82 -11.65 -43.21
CA GLY A 238 -30.35 -10.66 -44.15
C GLY A 238 -30.08 -9.21 -43.77
N GLN A 239 -29.30 -8.97 -42.70
CA GLN A 239 -28.94 -7.62 -42.24
C GLN A 239 -27.63 -7.15 -42.88
N SER A 240 -27.51 -5.84 -43.08
CA SER A 240 -26.32 -5.23 -43.67
C SER A 240 -25.09 -5.41 -42.79
N TYR A 241 -23.93 -5.72 -43.38
CA TYR A 241 -22.62 -5.75 -42.70
C TYR A 241 -22.21 -4.39 -42.09
N LEU A 242 -22.92 -3.31 -42.42
CA LEU A 242 -22.69 -1.96 -41.89
C LEU A 242 -23.65 -1.59 -40.75
N SER A 243 -24.51 -2.52 -40.33
CA SER A 243 -25.57 -2.27 -39.35
C SER A 243 -25.30 -2.90 -37.99
N PHE A 244 -25.87 -2.29 -36.96
CA PHE A 244 -26.03 -2.90 -35.63
C PHE A 244 -27.39 -3.57 -35.47
N ASN A 245 -28.28 -3.51 -36.47
CA ASN A 245 -29.62 -4.08 -36.42
C ASN A 245 -29.66 -5.60 -36.66
N ASP A 246 -28.81 -6.36 -35.97
CA ASP A 246 -28.79 -7.83 -36.04
C ASP A 246 -29.24 -8.41 -34.70
N LYS A 247 -30.43 -9.01 -34.66
CA LYS A 247 -31.00 -9.60 -33.43
C LYS A 247 -30.09 -10.72 -32.90
N SER A 248 -29.59 -11.59 -33.78
CA SER A 248 -28.75 -12.73 -33.41
C SER A 248 -27.49 -12.27 -32.68
N MET A 249 -26.91 -11.15 -33.10
CA MET A 249 -25.74 -10.56 -32.42
C MET A 249 -26.01 -10.16 -30.97
N PHE A 250 -27.19 -9.63 -30.64
CA PHE A 250 -27.51 -9.25 -29.26
C PHE A 250 -27.75 -10.47 -28.37
N PHE A 251 -28.40 -11.52 -28.90
CA PHE A 251 -28.54 -12.80 -28.18
C PHE A 251 -27.19 -13.45 -27.96
N LEU A 252 -26.36 -13.51 -29.00
CA LEU A 252 -25.03 -14.11 -28.94
C LEU A 252 -24.10 -13.35 -27.98
N THR A 253 -24.12 -12.01 -28.03
CA THR A 253 -23.35 -11.15 -27.12
C THR A 253 -23.73 -11.41 -25.67
N TRP A 254 -25.02 -11.48 -25.35
CA TRP A 254 -25.45 -11.76 -23.99
C TRP A 254 -25.25 -13.22 -23.56
N SER A 255 -25.39 -14.18 -24.48
CA SER A 255 -25.10 -15.59 -24.21
C SER A 255 -23.64 -15.76 -23.80
N VAL A 256 -22.72 -15.16 -24.56
CA VAL A 256 -21.28 -15.17 -24.24
C VAL A 256 -20.98 -14.31 -23.02
N ALA A 257 -21.64 -13.15 -22.86
CA ALA A 257 -21.40 -12.27 -21.72
C ALA A 257 -21.80 -12.92 -20.38
N VAL A 258 -22.99 -13.50 -20.30
CA VAL A 258 -23.47 -14.18 -19.10
C VAL A 258 -22.72 -15.49 -18.88
N GLY A 259 -22.51 -16.27 -19.94
CA GLY A 259 -21.79 -17.53 -19.82
C GLY A 259 -20.36 -17.33 -19.34
N GLY A 260 -19.66 -16.34 -19.89
CA GLY A 260 -18.29 -15.99 -19.53
C GLY A 260 -18.11 -15.39 -18.13
N LEU A 261 -19.17 -14.98 -17.43
CA LEU A 261 -19.05 -14.53 -16.02
C LEU A 261 -18.45 -15.63 -15.14
N SER A 262 -18.82 -16.89 -15.37
CA SER A 262 -18.21 -18.04 -14.69
C SER A 262 -16.70 -18.08 -14.89
N SER A 263 -16.25 -17.80 -16.13
CA SER A 263 -14.84 -17.79 -16.51
C SER A 263 -14.01 -16.66 -15.92
N VAL A 264 -14.62 -15.65 -15.28
CA VAL A 264 -13.88 -14.61 -14.55
C VAL A 264 -14.08 -14.75 -13.04
N PHE A 265 -15.28 -15.12 -12.60
CA PHE A 265 -15.65 -15.16 -11.18
C PHE A 265 -15.19 -16.47 -10.50
N GLY A 266 -15.30 -17.59 -11.20
CA GLY A 266 -14.94 -18.91 -10.71
C GLY A 266 -13.53 -19.35 -11.06
N ASP A 267 -12.93 -18.73 -12.07
CA ASP A 267 -11.57 -19.04 -12.52
C ASP A 267 -10.52 -18.52 -11.51
N PRO A 268 -9.70 -19.42 -10.93
CA PRO A 268 -8.63 -19.02 -10.03
C PRO A 268 -7.61 -18.07 -10.66
N GLY A 269 -7.39 -18.12 -11.98
CA GLY A 269 -6.42 -17.28 -12.67
C GLY A 269 -6.71 -15.78 -12.52
N TYR A 270 -7.98 -15.37 -12.48
CA TYR A 270 -8.37 -13.99 -12.24
C TYR A 270 -8.22 -13.60 -10.78
N SER A 271 -8.69 -14.44 -9.87
CA SER A 271 -8.60 -14.16 -8.44
C SER A 271 -7.16 -14.18 -7.92
N GLN A 272 -6.27 -15.00 -8.47
CA GLN A 272 -4.85 -15.00 -8.14
C GLN A 272 -4.13 -13.72 -8.56
N ARG A 273 -4.51 -13.12 -9.69
CA ARG A 273 -4.00 -11.80 -10.08
C ARG A 273 -4.48 -10.71 -9.14
N ALA A 274 -5.74 -10.80 -8.69
CA ALA A 274 -6.26 -9.93 -7.66
C ALA A 274 -5.47 -10.13 -6.36
N ILE A 275 -5.22 -11.37 -5.92
CA ILE A 275 -4.41 -11.68 -4.72
C ILE A 275 -2.97 -11.17 -4.88
N ALA A 276 -2.37 -11.29 -6.06
CA ALA A 276 -0.99 -10.86 -6.33
C ALA A 276 -0.80 -9.33 -6.44
N SER A 277 -1.88 -8.60 -6.70
CA SER A 277 -1.82 -7.14 -6.83
C SER A 277 -1.58 -6.43 -5.50
N ASP A 278 -0.84 -5.31 -5.53
CA ASP A 278 -0.84 -4.41 -4.39
C ASP A 278 -2.24 -3.78 -4.23
N ALA A 279 -2.69 -3.62 -2.99
CA ALA A 279 -4.07 -3.21 -2.69
C ALA A 279 -4.45 -1.84 -3.29
N SER A 280 -3.50 -0.93 -3.48
CA SER A 280 -3.74 0.39 -4.07
C SER A 280 -3.88 0.34 -5.60
N SER A 281 -3.26 -0.66 -6.24
CA SER A 281 -3.24 -0.81 -7.70
C SER A 281 -4.38 -1.65 -8.28
N VAL A 282 -5.06 -2.48 -7.48
CA VAL A 282 -6.10 -3.43 -7.97
C VAL A 282 -7.12 -2.72 -8.86
N PHE A 283 -7.68 -1.59 -8.39
CA PHE A 283 -8.72 -0.86 -9.10
C PHE A 283 -8.25 -0.41 -10.49
N THR A 284 -7.14 0.34 -10.53
CA THR A 284 -6.60 0.90 -11.77
C THR A 284 -6.13 -0.19 -12.73
N GLY A 285 -5.50 -1.25 -12.20
CA GLY A 285 -5.00 -2.37 -13.00
C GLY A 285 -6.12 -3.07 -13.78
N TYR A 286 -7.19 -3.48 -13.10
CA TYR A 286 -8.31 -4.14 -13.77
C TYR A 286 -9.14 -3.19 -14.64
N LEU A 287 -9.39 -1.95 -14.21
CA LEU A 287 -10.18 -0.99 -15.00
C LEU A 287 -9.48 -0.60 -16.30
N VAL A 288 -8.21 -0.21 -16.23
CA VAL A 288 -7.47 0.17 -17.44
C VAL A 288 -7.18 -1.07 -18.29
N GLY A 289 -6.89 -2.21 -17.65
CA GLY A 289 -6.78 -3.50 -18.31
C GLY A 289 -8.02 -3.87 -19.12
N SER A 290 -9.23 -3.72 -18.57
CA SER A 290 -10.48 -4.03 -19.28
C SER A 290 -10.71 -3.12 -20.49
N LEU A 291 -10.42 -1.82 -20.35
CA LEU A 291 -10.53 -0.86 -21.45
C LEU A 291 -9.50 -1.12 -22.57
N CYS A 292 -8.27 -1.50 -22.19
CA CYS A 292 -7.24 -1.87 -23.16
C CYS A 292 -7.57 -3.21 -23.82
N TRP A 293 -8.19 -4.15 -23.10
CA TRP A 293 -8.59 -5.42 -23.68
C TRP A 293 -9.68 -5.24 -24.74
N TRP A 294 -10.72 -4.44 -24.50
CA TRP A 294 -11.82 -4.25 -25.46
C TRP A 294 -11.31 -3.92 -26.87
N ILE A 295 -10.34 -3.03 -26.98
CA ILE A 295 -9.88 -2.61 -28.30
C ILE A 295 -9.23 -3.74 -29.10
N ILE A 296 -8.82 -4.85 -28.49
CA ILE A 296 -8.28 -6.03 -29.19
C ILE A 296 -9.32 -6.70 -30.09
N PRO A 297 -10.43 -7.29 -29.59
CA PRO A 297 -11.45 -7.88 -30.45
C PRO A 297 -12.13 -6.86 -31.36
N PHE A 298 -12.29 -5.60 -30.91
CA PHE A 298 -12.89 -4.57 -31.75
C PHE A 298 -11.99 -4.24 -32.96
N SER A 299 -10.69 -4.03 -32.73
CA SER A 299 -9.74 -3.72 -33.82
C SER A 299 -9.48 -4.91 -34.72
N LEU A 300 -9.33 -6.12 -34.17
CA LEU A 300 -9.09 -7.32 -34.96
C LEU A 300 -10.30 -7.68 -35.83
N GLY A 301 -11.50 -7.67 -35.25
CA GLY A 301 -12.74 -7.91 -35.98
C GLY A 301 -12.96 -6.88 -37.08
N SER A 302 -12.82 -5.59 -36.74
CA SER A 302 -13.04 -4.51 -37.70
C SER A 302 -11.95 -4.41 -38.78
N SER A 303 -10.71 -4.82 -38.49
CA SER A 303 -9.65 -4.83 -39.50
C SER A 303 -9.60 -6.15 -40.27
N ALA A 304 -9.01 -7.19 -39.69
CA ALA A 304 -8.79 -8.48 -40.36
C ALA A 304 -10.11 -9.20 -40.69
N GLY A 305 -11.06 -9.26 -39.74
CA GLY A 305 -12.35 -9.93 -39.96
C GLY A 305 -13.16 -9.29 -41.10
N LEU A 306 -13.32 -7.97 -41.08
CA LEU A 306 -13.99 -7.24 -42.16
C LEU A 306 -13.20 -7.27 -43.46
N ALA A 307 -11.86 -7.22 -43.44
CA ALA A 307 -11.06 -7.37 -44.65
C ALA A 307 -11.32 -8.72 -45.33
N CYS A 308 -11.44 -9.80 -44.56
CA CYS A 308 -11.80 -11.11 -45.10
C CYS A 308 -13.18 -11.12 -45.77
N ARG A 309 -14.17 -10.40 -45.21
CA ARG A 309 -15.50 -10.29 -45.82
C ARG A 309 -15.50 -9.38 -47.06
N ALA A 310 -14.88 -8.20 -46.94
CA ALA A 310 -14.86 -7.16 -47.96
C ALA A 310 -14.12 -7.59 -49.23
N LEU A 311 -13.13 -8.48 -49.11
CA LEU A 311 -12.30 -8.92 -50.23
C LEU A 311 -12.78 -10.22 -50.89
N LEU A 312 -13.93 -10.79 -50.52
CA LEU A 312 -14.42 -12.04 -51.13
C LEU A 312 -14.60 -11.96 -52.65
N THR A 313 -14.93 -10.78 -53.18
CA THR A 313 -15.06 -10.52 -54.62
C THR A 313 -13.73 -10.17 -55.30
N ASN A 314 -12.62 -10.16 -54.55
CA ASN A 314 -11.29 -9.81 -55.02
C ASN A 314 -10.41 -11.09 -55.13
N PRO A 315 -9.61 -11.25 -56.20
CA PRO A 315 -8.66 -12.37 -56.33
C PRO A 315 -7.63 -12.50 -55.20
N ALA A 316 -7.44 -11.45 -54.38
CA ALA A 316 -6.61 -11.50 -53.18
C ALA A 316 -7.22 -12.36 -52.06
N SER A 317 -8.52 -12.67 -52.10
CA SER A 317 -9.15 -13.58 -51.14
C SER A 317 -8.62 -15.00 -51.29
N VAL A 318 -8.36 -15.66 -50.16
CA VAL A 318 -7.87 -17.04 -50.10
C VAL A 318 -8.85 -18.03 -50.75
N THR A 319 -10.15 -17.76 -50.65
CA THR A 319 -11.21 -18.65 -51.13
C THR A 319 -11.80 -18.19 -52.47
N PHE A 320 -11.23 -17.19 -53.13
CA PHE A 320 -11.79 -16.60 -54.35
C PHE A 320 -12.12 -17.66 -55.42
N PRO A 321 -13.31 -17.62 -56.05
CA PRO A 321 -14.39 -16.62 -55.90
C PRO A 321 -15.48 -17.03 -54.88
N ASN A 322 -15.23 -17.98 -53.99
CA ASN A 322 -16.21 -18.53 -53.07
C ASN A 322 -16.17 -17.83 -51.69
N ALA A 323 -17.30 -17.86 -50.99
CA ALA A 323 -17.34 -17.58 -49.55
C ALA A 323 -16.55 -18.64 -48.76
N LEU A 324 -16.20 -18.32 -47.51
CA LEU A 324 -15.64 -19.29 -46.59
C LEU A 324 -16.71 -20.35 -46.28
N SER A 325 -16.29 -21.61 -46.21
CA SER A 325 -17.15 -22.68 -45.72
C SER A 325 -17.45 -22.52 -44.23
N ALA A 326 -18.56 -23.10 -43.76
CA ALA A 326 -18.91 -23.09 -42.33
C ALA A 326 -17.76 -23.57 -41.44
N PHE A 327 -17.05 -24.62 -41.88
CA PHE A 327 -15.87 -25.12 -41.18
C PHE A 327 -14.74 -24.08 -41.08
N GLU A 328 -14.47 -23.29 -42.13
CA GLU A 328 -13.43 -22.24 -42.09
C GLU A 328 -13.80 -21.11 -41.13
N VAL A 329 -15.08 -20.72 -41.12
CA VAL A 329 -15.60 -19.72 -40.20
C VAL A 329 -15.53 -20.24 -38.77
N ASP A 330 -16.00 -21.46 -38.51
CA ASP A 330 -16.00 -22.08 -37.18
C ASP A 330 -14.59 -22.36 -36.65
N ALA A 331 -13.63 -22.63 -37.54
CA ALA A 331 -12.22 -22.75 -37.19
C ALA A 331 -11.53 -21.40 -36.93
N GLY A 332 -12.24 -20.27 -37.10
CA GLY A 332 -11.71 -18.94 -36.82
C GLY A 332 -10.80 -18.37 -37.90
N LEU A 333 -10.82 -18.95 -39.11
CA LEU A 333 -9.96 -18.53 -40.20
C LEU A 333 -10.23 -17.13 -40.79
N PRO A 334 -11.38 -16.45 -40.59
CA PRO A 334 -11.57 -15.12 -41.15
C PRO A 334 -10.48 -14.11 -40.77
N VAL A 335 -9.94 -14.17 -39.55
CA VAL A 335 -8.80 -13.31 -39.16
C VAL A 335 -7.56 -13.63 -40.00
N ILE A 336 -7.21 -14.91 -40.07
CA ILE A 336 -5.98 -15.38 -40.73
C ILE A 336 -6.06 -15.13 -42.22
N TYR A 337 -7.21 -15.41 -42.85
CA TYR A 337 -7.45 -15.19 -44.27
C TYR A 337 -7.54 -13.71 -44.60
N GLY A 338 -8.15 -12.88 -43.75
CA GLY A 338 -8.16 -11.43 -43.91
C GLY A 338 -6.76 -10.84 -43.88
N MET A 339 -5.92 -11.26 -42.93
CA MET A 339 -4.51 -10.86 -42.89
C MET A 339 -3.73 -11.41 -44.09
N ALA A 340 -4.02 -12.62 -44.54
CA ALA A 340 -3.39 -13.20 -45.71
C ALA A 340 -3.75 -12.47 -47.01
N ALA A 341 -4.99 -12.00 -47.14
CA ALA A 341 -5.41 -11.20 -48.30
C ALA A 341 -4.71 -9.84 -48.36
N ILE A 342 -4.32 -9.29 -47.20
CA ILE A 342 -3.66 -7.98 -47.12
C ILE A 342 -2.13 -8.07 -47.24
N PHE A 343 -1.51 -9.07 -46.61
CA PHE A 343 -0.05 -9.18 -46.50
C PHE A 343 0.53 -10.43 -47.19
N GLY A 344 -0.30 -11.28 -47.79
CA GLY A 344 0.12 -12.58 -48.30
C GLY A 344 0.45 -13.57 -47.17
N LYS A 345 1.34 -14.53 -47.46
CA LYS A 345 1.72 -15.59 -46.49
C LYS A 345 2.30 -15.05 -45.18
N SER A 346 2.97 -13.90 -45.19
CA SER A 346 3.46 -13.26 -43.96
C SER A 346 2.32 -12.77 -43.06
N GLY A 347 1.17 -12.37 -43.63
CA GLY A 347 -0.04 -12.05 -42.89
C GLY A 347 -0.64 -13.25 -42.19
N ALA A 348 -0.72 -14.39 -42.89
CA ALA A 348 -1.15 -15.65 -42.28
C ALA A 348 -0.22 -16.05 -41.12
N ALA A 349 1.10 -15.90 -41.30
CA ALA A 349 2.08 -16.17 -40.25
C ALA A 349 1.95 -15.20 -39.06
N ALA A 350 1.63 -13.92 -39.30
CA ALA A 350 1.36 -12.93 -38.27
C ALA A 350 0.06 -13.24 -37.49
N GLY A 351 -0.99 -13.73 -38.17
CA GLY A 351 -2.18 -14.25 -37.51
C GLY A 351 -1.87 -15.46 -36.62
N LEU A 352 -1.05 -16.38 -37.14
CA LEU A 352 -0.65 -17.59 -36.43
C LEU A 352 0.23 -17.30 -35.20
N VAL A 353 1.16 -16.33 -35.27
CA VAL A 353 1.93 -15.92 -34.08
C VAL A 353 1.06 -15.23 -33.04
N THR A 354 0.07 -14.42 -33.46
CA THR A 354 -0.88 -13.79 -32.52
C THR A 354 -1.71 -14.85 -31.80
N LEU A 355 -2.17 -15.87 -32.53
CA LEU A 355 -2.84 -17.05 -31.95
C LEU A 355 -1.90 -17.79 -30.99
N PHE A 356 -0.64 -18.03 -31.36
CA PHE A 356 0.35 -18.67 -30.51
C PHE A 356 0.54 -17.92 -29.18
N MET A 357 0.79 -16.61 -29.24
CA MET A 357 0.98 -15.75 -28.05
C MET A 357 -0.23 -15.77 -27.13
N SER A 358 -1.43 -15.83 -27.71
CA SER A 358 -2.69 -15.92 -26.97
C SER A 358 -2.87 -17.27 -26.26
N VAL A 359 -2.59 -18.38 -26.95
CA VAL A 359 -2.63 -19.74 -26.35
C VAL A 359 -1.61 -19.84 -25.22
N THR A 360 -0.36 -19.45 -25.45
CA THR A 360 0.71 -19.62 -24.46
C THR A 360 0.48 -18.77 -23.22
N SER A 361 0.08 -17.51 -23.41
CA SER A 361 -0.31 -16.58 -22.33
C SER A 361 -1.37 -17.19 -21.42
N ALA A 362 -2.54 -17.51 -21.99
CA ALA A 362 -3.67 -18.00 -21.22
C ALA A 362 -3.36 -19.37 -20.59
N THR A 363 -2.63 -20.25 -21.28
CA THR A 363 -2.21 -21.55 -20.71
C THR A 363 -1.31 -21.37 -19.49
N SER A 364 -0.36 -20.43 -19.49
CA SER A 364 0.46 -20.18 -18.29
C SER A 364 -0.36 -19.67 -17.11
N ALA A 365 -1.40 -18.87 -17.37
CA ALA A 365 -2.33 -18.42 -16.36
C ALA A 365 -3.07 -19.60 -15.71
N GLU A 366 -3.64 -20.49 -16.54
CA GLU A 366 -4.42 -21.65 -16.07
C GLU A 366 -3.55 -22.66 -15.31
N LEU A 367 -2.30 -22.86 -15.73
CA LEU A 367 -1.36 -23.75 -15.04
C LEU A 367 -1.04 -23.26 -13.63
N ILE A 368 -0.76 -21.96 -13.46
CA ILE A 368 -0.54 -21.38 -12.13
C ILE A 368 -1.83 -21.42 -11.30
N ALA A 369 -2.97 -21.12 -11.95
CA ALA A 369 -4.30 -21.20 -11.36
C ALA A 369 -4.56 -22.56 -10.71
N PHE A 370 -4.47 -23.62 -11.50
CA PHE A 370 -4.63 -25.00 -11.06
C PHE A 370 -3.62 -25.40 -10.00
N SER A 371 -2.35 -25.03 -10.18
CA SER A 371 -1.28 -25.40 -9.27
C SER A 371 -1.48 -24.82 -7.88
N SER A 372 -1.94 -23.57 -7.76
CA SER A 372 -2.17 -22.96 -6.46
C SER A 372 -3.39 -23.57 -5.77
N VAL A 373 -4.49 -23.80 -6.49
CA VAL A 373 -5.68 -24.47 -5.93
C VAL A 373 -5.34 -25.87 -5.45
N THR A 374 -4.70 -26.67 -6.28
CA THR A 374 -4.30 -28.03 -5.87
C THR A 374 -3.28 -28.04 -4.73
N THR A 375 -2.40 -27.04 -4.65
CA THR A 375 -1.39 -26.96 -3.57
C THR A 375 -1.99 -26.56 -2.23
N TYR A 376 -2.79 -25.50 -2.19
CA TYR A 376 -3.33 -24.96 -0.93
C TYR A 376 -4.67 -25.60 -0.55
N ASP A 377 -5.59 -25.75 -1.49
CA ASP A 377 -6.94 -26.24 -1.20
C ASP A 377 -7.06 -27.77 -1.16
N VAL A 378 -6.15 -28.50 -1.85
CA VAL A 378 -6.17 -29.96 -1.87
C VAL A 378 -5.02 -30.55 -1.06
N TYR A 379 -3.78 -30.29 -1.48
CA TYR A 379 -2.60 -30.91 -0.88
C TYR A 379 -2.40 -30.46 0.56
N ARG A 380 -2.28 -29.16 0.82
CA ARG A 380 -2.12 -28.63 2.18
C ARG A 380 -3.36 -28.91 3.03
N THR A 381 -4.56 -28.60 2.53
CA THR A 381 -5.79 -28.73 3.34
C THR A 381 -6.16 -30.18 3.70
N TYR A 382 -6.00 -31.15 2.78
CA TYR A 382 -6.52 -32.51 2.98
C TYR A 382 -5.48 -33.62 3.00
N VAL A 383 -4.35 -33.45 2.30
CA VAL A 383 -3.33 -34.51 2.18
C VAL A 383 -2.24 -34.35 3.24
N LYS A 384 -1.71 -33.13 3.41
CA LYS A 384 -0.62 -32.82 4.32
C LYS A 384 -0.73 -31.40 4.92
N PRO A 385 -1.49 -31.23 6.03
CA PRO A 385 -1.71 -29.94 6.71
C PRO A 385 -0.45 -29.24 7.23
N ASP A 386 0.57 -30.01 7.58
CA ASP A 386 1.85 -29.55 8.11
C ASP A 386 2.94 -29.45 7.02
N ALA A 387 2.55 -29.36 5.75
CA ALA A 387 3.49 -29.28 4.64
C ALA A 387 4.39 -28.03 4.74
N SER A 388 5.71 -28.24 4.68
CA SER A 388 6.68 -27.14 4.61
C SER A 388 6.65 -26.48 3.23
N GLY A 389 7.15 -25.25 3.12
CA GLY A 389 7.18 -24.49 1.87
C GLY A 389 7.86 -25.21 0.71
N LYS A 390 8.95 -25.94 0.97
CA LYS A 390 9.60 -26.80 -0.04
C LYS A 390 8.70 -27.91 -0.55
N GLN A 391 7.85 -28.49 0.31
CA GLN A 391 6.87 -29.50 -0.08
C GLN A 391 5.72 -28.89 -0.88
N LEU A 392 5.31 -27.66 -0.54
CA LEU A 392 4.31 -26.90 -1.29
C LEU A 392 4.80 -26.56 -2.70
N VAL A 393 6.04 -26.07 -2.86
CA VAL A 393 6.63 -25.80 -4.19
C VAL A 393 6.72 -27.08 -5.03
N ASN A 394 7.11 -28.21 -4.42
CA ASN A 394 7.14 -29.49 -5.13
C ASN A 394 5.75 -29.94 -5.57
N ALA A 395 4.73 -29.78 -4.70
CA ALA A 395 3.35 -30.08 -5.06
C ALA A 395 2.89 -29.20 -6.24
N ALA A 396 3.20 -27.90 -6.21
CA ALA A 396 2.88 -26.97 -7.29
C ALA A 396 3.52 -27.39 -8.62
N HIS A 397 4.81 -27.75 -8.64
CA HIS A 397 5.48 -28.24 -9.85
C HIS A 397 4.84 -29.52 -10.41
N ILE A 398 4.50 -30.48 -9.54
CA ILE A 398 3.81 -31.72 -9.95
C ILE A 398 2.45 -31.38 -10.55
N SER A 399 1.69 -30.48 -9.94
CA SER A 399 0.41 -30.01 -10.46
C SER A 399 0.54 -29.34 -11.82
N VAL A 400 1.54 -28.47 -12.03
CA VAL A 400 1.77 -27.81 -13.34
C VAL A 400 2.05 -28.85 -14.43
N VAL A 401 2.93 -29.82 -14.19
CA VAL A 401 3.29 -30.83 -15.19
C VAL A 401 2.13 -31.79 -15.47
N SER A 402 1.48 -32.30 -14.42
CA SER A 402 0.36 -33.23 -14.55
C SER A 402 -0.84 -32.57 -15.24
N PHE A 403 -1.18 -31.33 -14.88
CA PHE A 403 -2.27 -30.61 -15.50
C PHE A 403 -1.96 -30.26 -16.96
N GLY A 404 -0.72 -29.85 -17.27
CA GLY A 404 -0.26 -29.65 -18.65
C GLY A 404 -0.49 -30.85 -19.56
N LEU A 405 -0.12 -32.05 -19.09
CA LEU A 405 -0.34 -33.30 -19.82
C LEU A 405 -1.83 -33.66 -19.91
N PHE A 406 -2.58 -33.46 -18.83
CA PHE A 406 -4.02 -33.72 -18.79
C PHE A 406 -4.78 -32.84 -19.79
N MET A 407 -4.50 -31.54 -19.83
CA MET A 407 -5.13 -30.61 -20.78
C MET A 407 -4.82 -30.97 -22.23
N ALA A 408 -3.58 -31.39 -22.54
CA ALA A 408 -3.22 -31.85 -23.89
C ALA A 408 -3.98 -33.11 -24.32
N ALA A 409 -4.13 -34.07 -23.39
CA ALA A 409 -4.93 -35.27 -23.62
C ALA A 409 -6.42 -34.95 -23.78
N LEU A 410 -6.96 -34.06 -22.95
CA LEU A 410 -8.36 -33.62 -23.01
C LEU A 410 -8.66 -32.87 -24.31
N ALA A 411 -7.80 -31.93 -24.72
CA ALA A 411 -7.92 -31.23 -25.99
C ALA A 411 -7.86 -32.20 -27.18
N THR A 412 -7.03 -33.24 -27.10
CA THR A 412 -6.97 -34.31 -28.11
C THR A 412 -8.31 -35.05 -28.19
N ALA A 413 -8.87 -35.47 -27.05
CA ALA A 413 -10.15 -36.16 -26.99
C ALA A 413 -11.29 -35.28 -27.56
N LEU A 414 -11.36 -34.01 -27.17
CA LEU A 414 -12.37 -33.07 -27.65
C LEU A 414 -12.26 -32.80 -29.15
N ASN A 415 -11.04 -32.72 -29.71
CA ASN A 415 -10.82 -32.62 -31.15
C ASN A 415 -11.37 -33.84 -31.90
N TYR A 416 -11.15 -35.06 -31.38
CA TYR A 416 -11.69 -36.28 -31.99
C TYR A 416 -13.21 -36.43 -31.85
N ILE A 417 -13.80 -35.89 -30.77
CA ILE A 417 -15.26 -35.76 -30.61
C ILE A 417 -15.83 -34.70 -31.59
N GLY A 418 -14.96 -33.84 -32.14
CA GLY A 418 -15.33 -32.77 -33.05
C GLY A 418 -15.86 -31.51 -32.34
N VAL A 419 -15.62 -31.35 -31.04
CA VAL A 419 -16.00 -30.14 -30.31
C VAL A 419 -15.26 -28.94 -30.88
N THR A 420 -15.98 -27.84 -31.13
CA THR A 420 -15.40 -26.57 -31.62
C THR A 420 -15.22 -25.59 -30.47
N VAL A 421 -14.40 -24.56 -30.69
CA VAL A 421 -14.23 -23.45 -29.75
C VAL A 421 -15.57 -22.79 -29.43
N GLY A 422 -16.36 -22.49 -30.45
CA GLY A 422 -17.70 -21.91 -30.28
C GLY A 422 -18.60 -22.81 -29.43
N TRP A 423 -18.57 -24.13 -29.68
CA TRP A 423 -19.38 -25.09 -28.93
C TRP A 423 -19.08 -25.06 -27.44
N LEU A 424 -17.81 -25.16 -27.10
CA LEU A 424 -17.39 -25.19 -25.70
C LEU A 424 -17.64 -23.85 -25.01
N LEU A 425 -17.47 -22.72 -25.71
CA LEU A 425 -17.76 -21.37 -25.20
C LEU A 425 -19.24 -21.20 -24.82
N SER A 426 -20.16 -21.74 -25.62
CA SER A 426 -21.60 -21.66 -25.36
C SER A 426 -22.07 -22.58 -24.23
N PHE A 427 -21.42 -23.73 -24.08
CA PHE A 427 -21.76 -24.74 -23.07
C PHE A 427 -21.27 -24.38 -21.67
N LEU A 428 -20.06 -23.82 -21.57
CA LEU A 428 -19.34 -23.63 -20.31
C LEU A 428 -20.16 -22.89 -19.24
N GLY A 429 -20.77 -21.78 -19.60
CA GLY A 429 -21.53 -20.96 -18.66
C GLY A 429 -22.81 -21.63 -18.15
N ILE A 430 -23.44 -22.49 -18.96
CA ILE A 430 -24.65 -23.23 -18.56
C ILE A 430 -24.34 -24.12 -17.36
N LEU A 431 -23.17 -24.74 -17.37
CA LEU A 431 -22.72 -25.62 -16.30
C LEU A 431 -22.30 -24.85 -15.05
N LEU A 432 -21.56 -23.74 -15.22
CA LEU A 432 -20.74 -23.17 -14.15
C LEU A 432 -21.21 -21.83 -13.58
N THR A 433 -22.08 -21.08 -14.27
CA THR A 433 -22.55 -19.76 -13.78
C THR A 433 -23.19 -19.73 -12.38
N PRO A 434 -23.70 -20.81 -11.76
CA PRO A 434 -24.12 -20.77 -10.36
C PRO A 434 -23.00 -20.39 -9.38
N GLU A 435 -21.74 -20.63 -9.74
CA GLU A 435 -20.57 -20.26 -8.93
C GLU A 435 -20.42 -18.73 -8.77
N VAL A 436 -20.85 -17.96 -9.78
CA VAL A 436 -20.88 -16.48 -9.76
C VAL A 436 -21.69 -16.00 -8.56
N SER A 437 -22.86 -16.60 -8.36
CA SER A 437 -23.75 -16.30 -7.24
C SER A 437 -23.15 -16.79 -5.91
N ALA A 438 -22.52 -17.97 -5.91
CA ALA A 438 -21.87 -18.53 -4.73
C ALA A 438 -20.75 -17.62 -4.19
N VAL A 439 -19.81 -17.20 -5.05
CA VAL A 439 -18.69 -16.33 -4.66
C VAL A 439 -19.20 -14.97 -4.21
N THR A 440 -20.18 -14.40 -4.93
CA THR A 440 -20.76 -13.10 -4.60
C THR A 440 -21.43 -13.14 -3.22
N TYR A 441 -22.31 -14.10 -2.95
CA TYR A 441 -22.94 -14.19 -1.64
C TYR A 441 -21.97 -14.60 -0.52
N MET A 442 -20.95 -15.39 -0.84
CA MET A 442 -19.89 -15.76 0.10
C MET A 442 -19.13 -14.52 0.61
N LEU A 443 -18.88 -13.53 -0.25
CA LEU A 443 -18.11 -12.33 0.11
C LEU A 443 -18.95 -11.17 0.66
N PHE A 444 -20.26 -11.12 0.37
CA PHE A 444 -21.11 -9.97 0.69
C PHE A 444 -22.28 -10.25 1.62
N TRP A 445 -22.73 -11.50 1.75
CA TRP A 445 -23.96 -11.81 2.47
C TRP A 445 -23.71 -12.70 3.68
N PRO A 446 -23.67 -12.16 4.92
CA PRO A 446 -23.44 -12.92 6.15
C PRO A 446 -24.42 -14.08 6.41
N LYS A 447 -25.62 -14.03 5.80
CA LYS A 447 -26.69 -15.02 6.02
C LYS A 447 -26.71 -16.18 5.03
N MET A 448 -25.85 -16.19 4.00
CA MET A 448 -25.74 -17.35 3.12
C MET A 448 -25.36 -18.58 3.95
N THR A 449 -26.18 -19.63 3.87
CA THR A 449 -26.00 -20.84 4.68
C THR A 449 -25.29 -21.94 3.92
N LYS A 450 -24.69 -22.88 4.65
CA LYS A 450 -24.03 -24.05 4.04
C LYS A 450 -24.99 -24.87 3.17
N LEU A 451 -26.23 -25.06 3.61
CA LEU A 451 -27.21 -25.85 2.85
C LEU A 451 -27.53 -25.21 1.49
N SER A 452 -27.57 -23.87 1.45
CA SER A 452 -27.84 -23.13 0.23
C SER A 452 -26.76 -23.34 -0.85
N LEU A 453 -25.50 -23.49 -0.45
CA LEU A 453 -24.39 -23.83 -1.36
C LEU A 453 -24.49 -25.28 -1.86
N LEU A 454 -24.70 -26.23 -0.95
CA LEU A 454 -24.72 -27.66 -1.26
C LEU A 454 -25.86 -28.07 -2.20
N ILE A 455 -27.02 -27.41 -2.07
CA ILE A 455 -28.21 -27.72 -2.87
C ILE A 455 -28.42 -26.69 -3.97
N GLY A 456 -28.29 -25.41 -3.66
CA GLY A 456 -28.66 -24.32 -4.57
C GLY A 456 -27.80 -24.28 -5.83
N CYS A 457 -26.48 -24.43 -5.71
CA CYS A 457 -25.60 -24.42 -6.89
C CYS A 457 -25.84 -25.63 -7.82
N PRO A 458 -25.81 -26.90 -7.33
CA PRO A 458 -26.07 -28.05 -8.20
C PRO A 458 -27.47 -28.04 -8.81
N LEU A 459 -28.49 -27.60 -8.05
CA LEU A 459 -29.85 -27.48 -8.54
C LEU A 459 -29.94 -26.43 -9.65
N ALA A 460 -29.24 -25.30 -9.52
CA ALA A 460 -29.20 -24.27 -10.55
C ALA A 460 -28.55 -24.77 -11.84
N THR A 461 -27.44 -25.50 -11.74
CA THR A 461 -26.80 -26.16 -12.89
C THR A 461 -27.78 -27.13 -13.57
N ALA A 462 -28.49 -27.96 -12.80
CA ALA A 462 -29.46 -28.90 -13.33
C ALA A 462 -30.64 -28.18 -14.04
N THR A 463 -31.16 -27.11 -13.44
CA THR A 463 -32.22 -26.29 -14.05
C THR A 463 -31.74 -25.61 -15.33
N GLY A 464 -30.50 -25.12 -15.36
CA GLY A 464 -29.87 -24.54 -16.56
C GLY A 464 -29.75 -25.54 -17.70
N ILE A 465 -29.24 -26.75 -17.43
CA ILE A 465 -29.13 -27.83 -18.40
C ILE A 465 -30.51 -28.26 -18.91
N ALA A 466 -31.49 -28.45 -18.02
CA ALA A 466 -32.84 -28.83 -18.40
C ALA A 466 -33.49 -27.76 -19.30
N SER A 467 -33.31 -26.49 -18.98
CA SER A 467 -33.84 -25.37 -19.78
C SER A 467 -33.14 -25.23 -21.12
N TRP A 468 -31.82 -25.47 -21.17
CA TRP A 468 -31.05 -25.48 -22.42
C TRP A 468 -31.50 -26.59 -23.38
N ILE A 469 -31.65 -27.81 -22.87
CA ILE A 469 -32.12 -28.98 -23.65
C ILE A 469 -33.58 -28.76 -24.09
N GLY A 470 -34.44 -28.27 -23.19
CA GLY A 470 -35.84 -27.97 -23.50
C GLY A 470 -35.99 -26.85 -24.54
N ALA A 471 -35.19 -25.78 -24.43
CA ALA A 471 -35.14 -24.72 -25.42
C ALA A 471 -34.61 -25.24 -26.77
N THR A 472 -33.60 -26.10 -26.77
CA THR A 472 -33.10 -26.75 -27.98
C THR A 472 -34.21 -27.55 -28.67
N TYR A 473 -34.93 -28.38 -27.92
CA TYR A 473 -36.07 -29.13 -28.45
C TYR A 473 -37.13 -28.23 -29.09
N HIS A 474 -37.42 -27.09 -28.47
CA HIS A 474 -38.41 -26.13 -28.98
C HIS A 474 -37.94 -25.37 -30.22
N TYR A 475 -36.70 -24.88 -30.23
CA TYR A 475 -36.16 -24.01 -31.29
C TYR A 475 -35.50 -24.77 -32.45
N ALA A 476 -35.21 -26.07 -32.29
CA ALA A 476 -34.59 -26.91 -33.30
C ALA A 476 -35.51 -28.05 -33.78
N ASP A 477 -36.81 -27.76 -33.91
CA ASP A 477 -37.82 -28.68 -34.48
C ASP A 477 -37.83 -30.09 -33.87
N GLY A 478 -37.61 -30.18 -32.55
CA GLY A 478 -37.59 -31.44 -31.81
C GLY A 478 -36.29 -32.25 -31.92
N VAL A 479 -35.27 -31.76 -32.65
CA VAL A 479 -34.00 -32.46 -32.85
C VAL A 479 -32.96 -32.00 -31.84
N ILE A 480 -32.42 -32.94 -31.05
CA ILE A 480 -31.36 -32.66 -30.06
C ILE A 480 -30.10 -33.41 -30.49
N ASN A 481 -29.10 -32.67 -30.95
CA ASN A 481 -27.77 -33.17 -31.26
C ASN A 481 -26.73 -32.07 -30.97
N LYS A 482 -25.45 -32.38 -31.20
CA LYS A 482 -24.34 -31.46 -30.93
C LYS A 482 -24.52 -30.08 -31.60
N ASP A 483 -25.04 -30.05 -32.83
CA ASP A 483 -25.16 -28.83 -33.61
C ASP A 483 -26.42 -28.04 -33.22
N THR A 484 -27.54 -28.72 -32.98
CA THR A 484 -28.79 -28.03 -32.57
C THR A 484 -28.72 -27.45 -31.15
N LEU A 485 -27.88 -28.02 -30.29
CA LEU A 485 -27.57 -27.49 -28.96
C LEU A 485 -26.87 -26.11 -28.99
N MET A 486 -26.37 -25.70 -30.17
CA MET A 486 -25.70 -24.41 -30.38
C MET A 486 -26.63 -23.29 -30.87
N THR A 487 -27.92 -23.56 -31.00
CA THR A 487 -28.89 -22.53 -31.35
C THR A 487 -28.83 -21.38 -30.35
N THR A 488 -28.67 -20.15 -30.86
CA THR A 488 -28.40 -18.94 -30.06
C THR A 488 -29.43 -18.74 -28.94
N GLU A 489 -30.71 -19.00 -29.20
CA GLU A 489 -31.80 -18.91 -28.23
C GLU A 489 -31.63 -19.92 -27.09
N ALA A 490 -31.26 -21.15 -27.42
CA ALA A 490 -31.09 -22.21 -26.42
C ALA A 490 -29.91 -21.91 -25.50
N THR A 491 -28.76 -21.52 -26.05
CA THR A 491 -27.57 -21.18 -25.25
C THR A 491 -27.82 -19.95 -24.39
N PHE A 492 -28.52 -18.94 -24.92
CA PHE A 492 -28.94 -17.76 -24.16
C PHE A 492 -29.81 -18.16 -22.96
N ILE A 493 -30.88 -18.94 -23.18
CA ILE A 493 -31.79 -19.38 -22.11
C ILE A 493 -31.03 -20.20 -21.06
N GLY A 494 -30.22 -21.17 -21.48
CA GLY A 494 -29.44 -22.01 -20.56
C GLY A 494 -28.54 -21.19 -19.63
N ASN A 495 -27.79 -20.24 -20.18
CA ASN A 495 -26.86 -19.40 -19.42
C ASN A 495 -27.59 -18.49 -18.42
N PHE A 496 -28.66 -17.81 -18.85
CA PHE A 496 -29.43 -16.93 -17.97
C PHE A 496 -30.15 -17.69 -16.87
N VAL A 497 -30.79 -18.82 -17.20
CA VAL A 497 -31.50 -19.63 -16.21
C VAL A 497 -30.52 -20.19 -15.18
N SER A 498 -29.36 -20.68 -15.61
CA SER A 498 -28.34 -21.21 -14.69
C SER A 498 -27.84 -20.13 -13.71
N LEU A 499 -27.49 -18.93 -14.21
CA LEU A 499 -27.08 -17.82 -13.36
C LEU A 499 -28.18 -17.35 -12.40
N ALA A 500 -29.38 -17.08 -12.93
CA ALA A 500 -30.49 -16.50 -12.16
C ALA A 500 -31.03 -17.49 -11.12
N SER A 501 -31.19 -18.76 -11.49
CA SER A 501 -31.62 -19.79 -10.55
C SER A 501 -30.59 -20.02 -9.44
N GLY A 502 -29.29 -19.90 -9.73
CA GLY A 502 -28.23 -19.93 -8.71
C GLY A 502 -28.42 -18.84 -7.65
N ALA A 503 -28.64 -17.60 -8.10
CA ALA A 503 -28.89 -16.49 -7.18
C ALA A 503 -30.15 -16.71 -6.33
N ILE A 504 -31.25 -17.12 -6.98
CA ILE A 504 -32.55 -17.33 -6.34
C ILE A 504 -32.50 -18.50 -5.34
N TYR A 505 -31.97 -19.66 -5.73
CA TYR A 505 -31.94 -20.84 -4.88
C TYR A 505 -31.05 -20.62 -3.65
N ILE A 506 -29.88 -19.99 -3.81
CA ILE A 506 -29.02 -19.66 -2.67
C ILE A 506 -29.76 -18.73 -1.69
N ALA A 507 -30.44 -17.69 -2.20
CA ALA A 507 -31.18 -16.74 -1.38
C ALA A 507 -32.37 -17.41 -0.65
N VAL A 508 -33.21 -18.12 -1.40
CA VAL A 508 -34.42 -18.77 -0.86
C VAL A 508 -34.07 -19.84 0.18
N ILE A 509 -33.11 -20.73 -0.11
CA ILE A 509 -32.73 -21.79 0.84
C ILE A 509 -32.12 -21.19 2.11
N SER A 510 -31.31 -20.14 1.99
CA SER A 510 -30.73 -19.44 3.14
C SER A 510 -31.79 -18.76 4.02
N LEU A 511 -32.86 -18.23 3.41
CA LEU A 511 -33.97 -17.60 4.15
C LEU A 511 -34.95 -18.61 4.75
N LEU A 512 -35.18 -19.74 4.08
CA LEU A 512 -36.06 -20.80 4.58
C LEU A 512 -35.42 -21.63 5.69
N LYS A 513 -34.10 -21.84 5.62
CA LYS A 513 -33.34 -22.57 6.63
C LYS A 513 -32.09 -21.77 7.05
N PRO A 514 -32.27 -20.70 7.84
CA PRO A 514 -31.16 -19.89 8.32
C PRO A 514 -30.29 -20.68 9.32
N ASP A 515 -28.98 -20.39 9.32
CA ASP A 515 -28.09 -20.84 10.38
C ASP A 515 -28.43 -20.09 11.69
N LYS A 516 -28.09 -20.69 12.85
CA LYS A 516 -28.45 -20.13 14.18
C LYS A 516 -27.89 -18.71 14.35
N ASP A 517 -26.65 -18.50 13.93
CA ASP A 517 -25.95 -17.22 13.96
C ASP A 517 -25.45 -16.88 12.56
N ALA A 518 -25.47 -15.59 12.21
CA ALA A 518 -24.93 -15.11 10.94
C ALA A 518 -23.40 -15.15 10.97
N PHE A 519 -22.77 -15.49 9.84
CA PHE A 519 -21.32 -15.57 9.75
C PHE A 519 -20.69 -14.17 9.74
N ASP A 520 -19.71 -13.92 10.62
CA ASP A 520 -18.94 -12.69 10.60
C ASP A 520 -17.91 -12.72 9.47
N LEU A 521 -18.13 -11.92 8.43
CA LEU A 521 -17.23 -11.81 7.27
C LEU A 521 -15.80 -11.38 7.63
N ARG A 522 -15.57 -10.84 8.84
CA ARG A 522 -14.21 -10.51 9.33
C ARG A 522 -13.36 -11.76 9.60
N HIS A 523 -13.96 -12.92 9.86
CA HIS A 523 -13.23 -14.16 10.10
C HIS A 523 -12.50 -14.68 8.85
N LEU A 524 -12.86 -14.22 7.65
CA LEU A 524 -12.14 -14.54 6.42
C LEU A 524 -10.67 -14.08 6.40
N ASN A 525 -10.28 -13.14 7.27
CA ASN A 525 -8.93 -12.58 7.31
C ASN A 525 -7.98 -13.31 8.28
N GLY A 526 -8.50 -14.11 9.23
CA GLY A 526 -7.76 -14.50 10.45
C GLY A 526 -7.36 -15.97 10.60
N GLU A 527 -7.87 -16.88 9.77
CA GLU A 527 -7.69 -18.33 9.97
C GLU A 527 -6.64 -18.99 9.05
N LEU A 528 -6.06 -18.26 8.09
CA LEU A 528 -5.09 -18.80 7.13
C LEU A 528 -3.66 -18.57 7.61
N THR A 529 -2.90 -19.66 7.68
CA THR A 529 -1.49 -19.65 8.09
C THR A 529 -0.57 -19.55 6.86
N LEU A 530 0.34 -18.58 6.86
CA LEU A 530 1.41 -18.51 5.88
C LEU A 530 2.39 -19.70 6.07
N ALA A 531 3.10 -20.09 5.01
CA ALA A 531 4.09 -21.17 5.08
C ALA A 531 5.35 -20.76 5.87
N ASP A 532 6.21 -21.73 6.20
CA ASP A 532 7.43 -21.54 6.99
C ASP A 532 8.59 -20.88 6.23
N ASP A 533 8.49 -20.77 4.91
CA ASP A 533 9.49 -20.21 3.99
C ASP A 533 9.21 -18.78 3.52
N VAL A 534 8.31 -18.07 4.21
CA VAL A 534 7.82 -16.73 3.83
C VAL A 534 8.74 -15.61 4.33
N ASP A 535 9.08 -14.69 3.43
CA ASP A 535 10.01 -13.60 3.66
C ASP A 535 9.35 -12.43 4.46
N LYS A 536 10.15 -11.50 5.00
CA LYS A 536 9.64 -10.32 5.72
C LYS A 536 8.72 -9.45 4.84
N GLU A 537 9.09 -9.24 3.57
CA GLU A 537 8.31 -8.47 2.58
C GLU A 537 6.90 -9.06 2.38
N GLU A 538 6.79 -10.39 2.40
CA GLU A 538 5.54 -11.11 2.16
C GLU A 538 4.61 -11.06 3.37
N LYS A 539 5.18 -11.11 4.59
CA LYS A 539 4.41 -10.91 5.83
C LYS A 539 3.86 -9.50 5.92
N GLU A 540 4.64 -8.49 5.52
CA GLU A 540 4.20 -7.10 5.50
C GLU A 540 3.10 -6.85 4.45
N ALA A 541 3.18 -7.49 3.27
CA ALA A 541 2.20 -7.32 2.20
C ALA A 541 0.81 -7.90 2.49
N VAL A 542 0.69 -8.82 3.46
CA VAL A 542 -0.59 -9.38 3.93
C VAL A 542 -1.31 -8.40 4.87
N VAL A 543 -0.58 -7.51 5.55
CA VAL A 543 -1.16 -6.56 6.50
C VAL A 543 -1.78 -5.38 5.76
N VAL A 544 -3.10 -5.38 5.61
CA VAL A 544 -3.83 -4.26 5.00
C VAL A 544 -4.03 -3.15 6.03
N SER A 545 -3.29 -2.06 5.89
CA SER A 545 -3.43 -0.88 6.77
C SER A 545 -4.84 -0.27 6.74
N GLN A 546 -5.26 0.42 7.80
CA GLN A 546 -6.57 1.08 7.85
C GLN A 546 -6.75 2.13 6.73
N HIS A 547 -5.68 2.82 6.33
CA HIS A 547 -5.71 3.73 5.18
C HIS A 547 -6.06 2.97 3.89
N THR A 548 -5.42 1.83 3.66
CA THR A 548 -5.68 0.95 2.52
C THR A 548 -7.11 0.39 2.56
N GLN A 549 -7.63 0.04 3.74
CA GLN A 549 -9.02 -0.38 3.94
C GLN A 549 -10.02 0.72 3.51
N LYS A 550 -9.79 1.98 3.92
CA LYS A 550 -10.62 3.14 3.49
C LYS A 550 -10.54 3.36 1.98
N LEU A 551 -9.34 3.25 1.38
CA LEU A 551 -9.13 3.36 -0.06
C LEU A 551 -9.89 2.28 -0.84
N LEU A 552 -9.75 1.01 -0.44
CA LEU A 552 -10.46 -0.13 -1.04
C LEU A 552 -11.99 0.05 -0.92
N LYS A 553 -12.49 0.60 0.19
CA LYS A 553 -13.92 0.93 0.34
C LYS A 553 -14.38 1.99 -0.67
N ARG A 554 -13.58 3.03 -0.92
CA ARG A 554 -13.87 4.02 -1.96
C ARG A 554 -13.83 3.40 -3.36
N HIS A 555 -12.81 2.59 -3.65
CA HIS A 555 -12.68 1.88 -4.93
C HIS A 555 -13.84 0.91 -5.18
N SER A 556 -14.38 0.28 -4.14
CA SER A 556 -15.56 -0.59 -4.24
C SER A 556 -16.79 0.18 -4.72
N TRP A 557 -17.06 1.38 -4.17
CA TRP A 557 -18.14 2.25 -4.66
C TRP A 557 -17.90 2.76 -6.08
N LEU A 558 -16.66 3.14 -6.40
CA LEU A 558 -16.32 3.58 -7.75
C LEU A 558 -16.46 2.46 -8.78
N SER A 559 -16.11 1.22 -8.41
CA SER A 559 -16.30 0.03 -9.25
C SER A 559 -17.79 -0.23 -9.55
N LEU A 560 -18.69 0.00 -8.59
CA LEU A 560 -20.13 -0.04 -8.85
C LEU A 560 -20.55 1.02 -9.87
N SER A 561 -20.06 2.26 -9.74
CA SER A 561 -20.33 3.33 -10.71
C SER A 561 -19.81 3.00 -12.11
N VAL A 562 -18.62 2.40 -12.21
CA VAL A 562 -18.07 1.93 -13.49
C VAL A 562 -18.96 0.88 -14.11
N ASN A 563 -19.38 -0.14 -13.35
CA ASN A 563 -20.27 -1.18 -13.87
C ASN A 563 -21.62 -0.63 -14.32
N LEU A 564 -22.19 0.30 -13.57
CA LEU A 564 -23.40 1.00 -13.96
C LEU A 564 -23.21 1.76 -15.28
N PHE A 565 -22.06 2.42 -15.47
CA PHE A 565 -21.72 3.11 -16.71
C PHE A 565 -21.52 2.15 -17.88
N VAL A 566 -20.86 1.00 -17.71
CA VAL A 566 -20.68 0.01 -18.78
C VAL A 566 -22.03 -0.59 -19.19
N VAL A 567 -22.89 -0.95 -18.23
CA VAL A 567 -24.21 -1.52 -18.55
C VAL A 567 -25.14 -0.45 -19.13
N LEU A 568 -25.39 0.65 -18.41
CA LEU A 568 -26.37 1.64 -18.82
C LEU A 568 -25.84 2.59 -19.90
N GLY A 569 -24.61 3.09 -19.75
CA GLY A 569 -24.00 4.04 -20.67
C GLY A 569 -23.54 3.39 -21.97
N VAL A 570 -22.74 2.33 -21.88
CA VAL A 570 -22.18 1.70 -23.08
C VAL A 570 -23.17 0.74 -23.73
N TYR A 571 -23.68 -0.25 -22.98
CA TYR A 571 -24.53 -1.26 -23.60
C TYR A 571 -25.93 -0.72 -23.94
N VAL A 572 -26.66 -0.19 -22.95
CA VAL A 572 -28.04 0.28 -23.17
C VAL A 572 -28.08 1.54 -24.03
N ILE A 573 -27.36 2.60 -23.67
CA ILE A 573 -27.45 3.86 -24.42
C ILE A 573 -26.79 3.77 -25.79
N ILE A 574 -25.63 3.13 -25.95
CA ILE A 574 -24.96 3.08 -27.26
C ILE A 574 -25.43 1.88 -28.07
N CYS A 575 -25.22 0.65 -27.59
CA CYS A 575 -25.45 -0.55 -28.40
C CYS A 575 -26.94 -0.74 -28.73
N VAL A 576 -27.84 -0.65 -27.74
CA VAL A 576 -29.28 -0.84 -27.97
C VAL A 576 -29.88 0.32 -28.79
N SER A 577 -29.39 1.55 -28.64
CA SER A 577 -29.81 2.65 -29.52
C SER A 577 -29.38 2.42 -30.96
N LEU A 578 -28.13 1.98 -31.20
CA LEU A 578 -27.64 1.65 -32.53
C LEU A 578 -28.44 0.51 -33.18
N TYR A 579 -28.87 -0.47 -32.39
CA TYR A 579 -29.83 -1.49 -32.84
C TYR A 579 -31.19 -0.89 -33.18
N GLY A 580 -31.74 -0.05 -32.31
CA GLY A 580 -33.07 0.56 -32.45
C GLY A 580 -33.21 1.56 -33.60
N ILE A 581 -32.12 2.16 -34.06
CA ILE A 581 -32.10 3.09 -35.21
C ILE A 581 -32.50 2.38 -36.52
N LYS A 582 -32.29 1.05 -36.63
CA LYS A 582 -32.64 0.23 -37.80
C LYS A 582 -32.14 0.80 -39.14
N ARG A 583 -30.97 1.44 -39.12
CA ARG A 583 -30.31 1.97 -40.32
C ARG A 583 -28.84 1.59 -40.32
N ASP A 584 -28.31 1.44 -41.52
CA ASP A 584 -26.88 1.22 -41.73
C ASP A 584 -26.09 2.46 -41.31
N LEU A 585 -24.86 2.24 -40.84
CA LEU A 585 -23.94 3.35 -40.66
C LEU A 585 -23.72 4.03 -42.00
N SER A 586 -23.79 5.36 -42.03
CA SER A 586 -23.35 6.12 -43.19
C SER A 586 -21.84 5.97 -43.40
N LYS A 587 -21.34 6.22 -44.61
CA LYS A 587 -19.90 6.21 -44.90
C LYS A 587 -19.09 7.09 -43.95
N SER A 588 -19.62 8.26 -43.56
CA SER A 588 -18.97 9.17 -42.61
C SER A 588 -19.01 8.62 -41.18
N SER A 589 -20.13 8.07 -40.73
CA SER A 589 -20.26 7.45 -39.41
C SER A 589 -19.35 6.22 -39.27
N PHE A 590 -19.30 5.35 -40.28
CA PHE A 590 -18.38 4.22 -40.34
C PHE A 590 -16.92 4.68 -40.26
N THR A 591 -16.55 5.67 -41.08
CA THR A 591 -15.20 6.26 -41.07
C THR A 591 -14.85 6.83 -39.69
N GLY A 592 -15.77 7.56 -39.06
CA GLY A 592 -15.59 8.11 -37.72
C GLY A 592 -15.36 7.03 -36.67
N LEU A 593 -16.13 5.94 -36.71
CA LEU A 593 -15.97 4.80 -35.80
C LEU A 593 -14.60 4.12 -35.95
N ILE A 594 -14.13 3.93 -37.19
CA ILE A 594 -12.80 3.37 -37.46
C ILE A 594 -11.68 4.31 -36.99
N VAL A 595 -11.82 5.62 -37.15
CA VAL A 595 -10.83 6.59 -36.63
C VAL A 595 -10.76 6.54 -35.10
N VAL A 596 -11.91 6.49 -34.42
CA VAL A 596 -11.96 6.33 -32.95
C VAL A 596 -11.28 5.04 -32.52
N MET A 597 -11.53 3.94 -33.23
CA MET A 597 -10.88 2.66 -32.99
C MET A 597 -9.37 2.74 -33.15
N LEU A 598 -8.84 3.38 -34.21
CA LEU A 598 -7.39 3.51 -34.44
C LEU A 598 -6.73 4.34 -33.33
N ILE A 599 -7.34 5.46 -32.92
CA ILE A 599 -6.85 6.29 -31.81
C ILE A 599 -6.81 5.47 -30.52
N TRP A 600 -7.89 4.76 -30.20
CA TRP A 600 -7.96 3.92 -29.01
C TRP A 600 -6.93 2.79 -29.05
N LEU A 601 -6.71 2.17 -30.21
CA LEU A 601 -5.72 1.10 -30.34
C LEU A 601 -4.31 1.61 -30.04
N VAL A 602 -3.95 2.80 -30.53
CA VAL A 602 -2.65 3.43 -30.24
C VAL A 602 -2.52 3.78 -28.76
N THR A 603 -3.55 4.35 -28.14
CA THR A 603 -3.49 4.73 -26.72
C THR A 603 -3.41 3.52 -25.81
N ALA A 604 -4.17 2.46 -26.10
CA ALA A 604 -4.11 1.20 -25.37
C ALA A 604 -2.73 0.53 -25.51
N ALA A 605 -2.19 0.45 -26.73
CA ALA A 605 -0.86 -0.09 -26.97
C ALA A 605 0.22 0.71 -26.24
N ALA A 606 0.17 2.06 -26.30
CA ALA A 606 1.12 2.91 -25.59
C ALA A 606 1.06 2.69 -24.08
N TYR A 607 -0.15 2.57 -23.50
CA TYR A 607 -0.30 2.29 -22.07
C TYR A 607 0.28 0.92 -21.71
N ILE A 608 -0.16 -0.15 -22.39
CA ILE A 608 0.23 -1.52 -22.05
C ILE A 608 1.72 -1.79 -22.30
N ILE A 609 2.31 -1.20 -23.35
CA ILE A 609 3.72 -1.41 -23.68
C ILE A 609 4.61 -0.52 -22.81
N LEU A 610 4.32 0.77 -22.67
CA LEU A 610 5.26 1.72 -22.07
C LEU A 610 5.08 1.90 -20.57
N PHE A 611 3.84 1.83 -20.05
CA PHE A 611 3.59 2.13 -18.64
C PHE A 611 4.21 1.10 -17.67
N PRO A 612 4.15 -0.23 -17.92
CA PRO A 612 4.84 -1.20 -17.08
C PRO A 612 6.36 -1.00 -17.05
N LEU A 613 6.97 -0.68 -18.21
CA LEU A 613 8.39 -0.35 -18.31
C LEU A 613 8.74 0.89 -17.51
N TRP A 614 7.91 1.93 -17.60
CA TRP A 614 8.10 3.15 -16.81
C TRP A 614 7.98 2.90 -15.30
N GLN A 615 7.01 2.09 -14.87
CA GLN A 615 6.87 1.69 -13.46
C GLN A 615 8.06 0.83 -12.97
N GLY A 616 8.62 -0.02 -13.84
CA GLY A 616 9.74 -0.91 -13.55
C GLY A 616 11.14 -0.30 -13.74
N ARG A 617 11.25 0.95 -14.21
CA ARG A 617 12.52 1.56 -14.64
C ARG A 617 13.63 1.56 -13.60
N GLN A 618 13.29 1.69 -12.31
CA GLN A 618 14.28 1.68 -11.23
C GLN A 618 14.87 0.28 -11.03
N SER A 619 14.03 -0.76 -11.07
CA SER A 619 14.48 -2.16 -10.99
C SER A 619 15.33 -2.53 -12.20
N MET A 620 14.92 -2.11 -13.40
CA MET A 620 15.70 -2.32 -14.63
C MET A 620 17.04 -1.57 -14.61
N ALA A 621 17.08 -0.33 -14.14
CA ALA A 621 18.32 0.45 -14.01
C ALA A 621 19.29 -0.19 -13.00
N ARG A 622 18.77 -0.74 -11.89
CA ARG A 622 19.58 -1.54 -10.96
C ARG A 622 20.17 -2.76 -11.65
N ILE A 623 19.35 -3.59 -12.31
CA ILE A 623 19.85 -4.77 -13.03
C ILE A 623 20.91 -4.37 -14.07
N ALA A 624 20.64 -3.35 -14.89
CA ALA A 624 21.56 -2.88 -15.92
C ALA A 624 22.90 -2.41 -15.34
N LYS A 625 22.88 -1.66 -14.22
CA LYS A 625 24.10 -1.23 -13.53
C LYS A 625 24.96 -2.43 -13.09
N HIS A 626 24.34 -3.47 -12.52
CA HIS A 626 25.07 -4.66 -12.04
C HIS A 626 25.57 -5.55 -13.20
N ILE A 627 24.84 -5.62 -14.31
CA ILE A 627 25.32 -6.34 -15.50
C ILE A 627 26.53 -5.62 -16.12
N ILE A 628 26.50 -4.28 -16.17
CA ILE A 628 27.58 -3.47 -16.76
C ILE A 628 28.82 -3.39 -15.86
N SER A 629 28.65 -3.29 -14.53
CA SER A 629 29.79 -3.23 -13.62
C SER A 629 30.53 -4.56 -13.45
N GLY A 630 29.94 -5.68 -13.91
CA GLY A 630 30.55 -7.01 -13.78
C GLY A 630 30.65 -7.52 -12.33
N GLU A 631 30.19 -6.75 -11.36
CA GLU A 631 30.12 -7.12 -9.96
C GLU A 631 29.10 -8.26 -9.81
N LYS A 632 29.58 -9.46 -9.44
CA LYS A 632 28.70 -10.45 -8.84
C LYS A 632 28.10 -9.79 -7.60
N LEU A 633 26.80 -10.01 -7.37
CA LEU A 633 26.31 -9.91 -6.01
C LEU A 633 27.25 -10.75 -5.16
N GLU A 634 27.95 -10.11 -4.23
CA GLU A 634 28.22 -10.77 -2.97
C GLU A 634 26.89 -11.40 -2.57
N GLU A 635 26.86 -12.73 -2.41
CA GLU A 635 25.87 -13.27 -1.51
C GLU A 635 25.97 -12.40 -0.27
N SER A 636 24.90 -11.69 0.05
CA SER A 636 24.78 -11.09 1.36
C SER A 636 24.62 -12.25 2.36
N LYS A 637 25.68 -13.02 2.62
CA LYS A 637 26.14 -13.04 3.99
C LYS A 637 26.47 -11.59 4.29
N PRO A 638 25.92 -11.01 5.37
CA PRO A 638 26.12 -9.60 5.66
C PRO A 638 27.62 -9.31 5.79
N ASN A 639 28.27 -8.88 4.71
CA ASN A 639 29.69 -8.55 4.62
C ASN A 639 29.75 -7.06 4.31
N GLN A 640 30.45 -6.23 5.09
CA GLN A 640 31.90 -6.23 5.30
C GLN A 640 32.70 -6.06 4.00
N GLU A 641 32.81 -4.83 3.52
CA GLU A 641 34.04 -4.29 2.93
C GLU A 641 34.26 -2.90 3.55
N LYS A 642 35.23 -2.67 4.43
CA LYS A 642 36.70 -2.61 4.23
C LYS A 642 37.14 -1.69 3.10
N SER A 643 37.46 -0.47 3.53
CA SER A 643 38.25 0.53 2.85
C SER A 643 39.65 0.03 2.51
N SER A 644 40.06 0.16 1.25
CA SER A 644 41.46 0.28 0.90
C SER A 644 41.91 1.73 1.14
N GLY A 645 42.64 1.92 2.23
CA GLY A 645 43.39 3.12 2.56
C GLY A 645 44.44 2.69 3.56
N GLU A 646 45.65 2.40 3.07
CA GLU A 646 46.81 2.02 3.87
C GLU A 646 47.08 3.05 4.97
N ALA A 647 47.08 2.58 6.22
CA ALA A 647 47.92 3.12 7.26
C ALA A 647 48.41 1.93 8.10
N THR A 648 49.70 1.66 7.97
CA THR A 648 50.52 0.73 8.74
C THR A 648 50.43 0.96 10.24
N LEU A 649 50.34 -0.11 11.04
CA LEU A 649 51.32 -0.52 12.08
C LEU A 649 50.72 -1.52 13.10
N ASP A 650 51.40 -2.67 13.21
CA ASP A 650 51.79 -3.44 14.40
C ASP A 650 50.77 -4.18 15.33
N SER A 651 50.87 -5.51 15.18
CA SER A 651 51.12 -6.56 16.20
C SER A 651 50.18 -6.83 17.40
N GLU A 652 49.77 -8.12 17.44
CA GLU A 652 49.61 -9.03 18.60
C GLU A 652 48.41 -8.89 19.57
N SER A 653 47.51 -9.89 19.56
CA SER A 653 47.48 -10.97 20.56
C SER A 653 46.28 -11.92 20.36
N ASN A 654 46.59 -13.22 20.39
CA ASN A 654 45.68 -14.37 20.23
C ASN A 654 44.83 -14.63 21.49
N VAL A 655 43.55 -15.03 21.34
CA VAL A 655 42.93 -16.08 22.17
C VAL A 655 41.94 -16.90 21.32
N SER A 656 42.09 -18.22 21.43
CA SER A 656 41.52 -19.32 20.64
C SER A 656 40.07 -19.70 21.00
N ILE A 657 39.37 -20.17 19.97
CA ILE A 657 38.06 -20.83 19.95
C ILE A 657 38.18 -22.27 20.51
N ILE A 658 37.18 -22.73 21.26
CA ILE A 658 36.91 -24.15 21.49
C ILE A 658 35.49 -24.45 21.01
N GLU A 659 35.40 -25.27 19.97
CA GLU A 659 34.18 -25.95 19.51
C GLU A 659 33.89 -27.17 20.41
N GLU A 660 32.62 -27.52 20.58
CA GLU A 660 32.25 -28.92 20.79
C GLU A 660 30.88 -29.26 20.17
N HIS A 661 30.90 -30.31 19.35
CA HIS A 661 29.76 -30.99 18.73
C HIS A 661 28.97 -31.81 19.78
N HIS A 662 27.65 -32.00 19.58
CA HIS A 662 27.09 -33.35 19.41
C HIS A 662 25.59 -33.39 19.03
N THR A 663 25.31 -34.42 18.24
CA THR A 663 24.09 -34.95 17.62
C THR A 663 23.11 -35.65 18.56
N SER A 664 21.81 -35.65 18.24
CA SER A 664 20.90 -36.84 18.14
C SER A 664 19.43 -36.55 18.54
N LYS A 665 18.48 -37.16 17.80
CA LYS A 665 17.07 -37.38 18.21
C LYS A 665 16.96 -38.79 18.84
N PRO A 666 15.99 -39.04 19.76
CA PRO A 666 14.86 -39.92 19.41
C PRO A 666 13.51 -39.60 20.11
N ASN A 667 12.49 -40.41 19.78
CA ASN A 667 11.04 -40.30 20.03
C ASN A 667 10.52 -40.56 21.47
N ALA A 668 9.33 -39.99 21.75
CA ALA A 668 8.12 -40.56 22.40
C ALA A 668 7.92 -40.64 23.95
N VAL A 669 6.73 -40.15 24.35
CA VAL A 669 5.84 -40.49 25.50
C VAL A 669 6.02 -39.77 26.85
N ALA A 670 4.86 -39.35 27.38
CA ALA A 670 4.56 -38.53 28.55
C ALA A 670 5.09 -39.04 29.90
N ASN A 671 5.53 -38.10 30.76
CA ASN A 671 4.93 -37.89 32.07
C ASN A 671 5.45 -36.60 32.75
N SER A 672 4.58 -36.06 33.59
CA SER A 672 4.63 -34.82 34.36
C SER A 672 5.90 -34.53 35.18
N ASN A 673 6.14 -33.23 35.38
CA ASN A 673 6.99 -32.55 36.38
C ASN A 673 8.45 -32.27 35.99
N ASN A 674 8.66 -31.17 35.26
CA ASN A 674 9.92 -30.43 35.29
C ASN A 674 9.66 -28.92 35.07
N PRO A 675 9.99 -28.01 36.02
CA PRO A 675 9.64 -26.59 35.94
C PRO A 675 10.59 -25.74 35.05
N LEU A 676 11.18 -26.33 34.00
CA LEU A 676 12.23 -25.71 33.17
C LEU A 676 11.94 -25.82 31.67
N SER A 677 10.84 -25.21 31.20
CA SER A 677 10.64 -24.94 29.76
C SER A 677 9.63 -23.81 29.51
N LYS A 678 9.94 -22.58 29.93
CA LYS A 678 9.30 -21.37 29.37
C LYS A 678 10.32 -20.64 28.49
N GLY A 679 9.86 -20.28 27.29
CA GLY A 679 10.65 -19.93 26.10
C GLY A 679 11.49 -18.64 26.19
N PRO A 680 12.10 -18.24 25.06
CA PRO A 680 12.92 -17.03 24.98
C PRO A 680 12.11 -15.80 25.39
N LEU A 681 12.78 -14.83 26.03
CA LEU A 681 12.21 -13.58 26.51
C LEU A 681 11.46 -12.87 25.35
N GLU A 682 10.13 -12.98 25.29
CA GLU A 682 9.31 -12.26 24.32
C GLU A 682 9.33 -10.77 24.70
N ILE A 683 10.11 -10.01 23.95
CA ILE A 683 10.12 -8.54 24.00
C ILE A 683 8.76 -8.09 23.44
N PRO A 684 7.95 -7.31 24.19
CA PRO A 684 6.69 -6.78 23.68
C PRO A 684 6.94 -5.98 22.39
N ASP A 685 6.12 -6.20 21.36
CA ASP A 685 6.19 -5.41 20.13
C ASP A 685 6.11 -3.92 20.49
N TYR A 686 7.13 -3.14 20.08
CA TYR A 686 7.20 -1.70 20.32
C TYR A 686 5.98 -1.00 19.66
N LEU A 687 4.97 -0.75 20.50
CA LEU A 687 3.63 -0.25 20.22
C LEU A 687 3.44 0.62 18.97
N SER A 688 2.55 0.16 18.08
CA SER A 688 1.56 1.01 17.44
C SER A 688 0.38 1.18 18.41
N GLY A 689 0.22 2.33 19.04
CA GLY A 689 -0.99 2.61 19.82
C GLY A 689 -2.20 2.62 18.88
N GLN A 690 -3.11 1.67 19.03
CA GLN A 690 -4.48 1.82 18.53
C GLN A 690 -5.22 2.71 19.54
N ASN A 691 -5.48 3.96 19.15
CA ASN A 691 -6.54 4.73 19.78
C ASN A 691 -7.86 4.32 19.11
N ASP A 692 -8.78 3.75 19.87
CA ASP A 692 -10.20 3.61 19.50
C ASP A 692 -10.94 4.97 19.64
N THR A 693 -10.27 6.08 19.31
CA THR A 693 -10.96 7.34 19.04
C THR A 693 -11.50 7.31 17.61
N THR A 694 -12.68 7.92 17.40
CA THR A 694 -13.45 7.94 16.13
C THR A 694 -12.65 8.37 14.88
N GLU A 695 -11.47 8.98 15.07
CA GLU A 695 -10.48 9.22 14.03
C GLU A 695 -9.16 8.49 14.36
N PRO A 696 -8.71 7.54 13.51
CA PRO A 696 -7.48 6.80 13.77
C PRO A 696 -6.25 7.63 13.37
N GLU A 697 -5.58 8.19 14.36
CA GLU A 697 -4.24 8.76 14.20
C GLU A 697 -3.16 7.71 14.45
N TYR A 698 -2.18 7.61 13.56
CA TYR A 698 -1.04 6.71 13.71
C TYR A 698 0.07 7.39 14.51
N PHE A 699 0.46 6.77 15.62
CA PHE A 699 1.64 7.12 16.42
C PHE A 699 2.60 5.93 16.42
N GLY A 700 3.77 6.10 15.81
CA GLY A 700 4.79 5.05 15.73
C GLY A 700 5.59 4.88 17.02
N SER A 701 6.37 3.80 17.07
CA SER A 701 7.12 3.28 18.23
C SER A 701 8.09 4.26 18.89
N ALA A 702 8.56 5.29 18.17
CA ALA A 702 9.48 6.30 18.69
C ALA A 702 8.77 7.48 19.40
N SER A 703 7.46 7.65 19.20
CA SER A 703 6.70 8.78 19.75
C SER A 703 6.57 8.75 21.27
N ASN A 704 6.40 9.92 21.89
CA ASN A 704 6.04 10.02 23.31
C ASN A 704 4.73 9.26 23.59
N PHE A 705 3.73 9.40 22.71
CA PHE A 705 2.45 8.68 22.81
C PHE A 705 2.61 7.15 22.88
N SER A 706 3.45 6.56 22.01
CA SER A 706 3.71 5.11 22.04
C SER A 706 4.40 4.69 23.34
N PHE A 707 5.32 5.52 23.86
CA PHE A 707 5.99 5.24 25.13
C PHE A 707 5.07 5.37 26.35
N VAL A 708 4.16 6.35 26.37
CA VAL A 708 3.10 6.47 27.39
C VAL A 708 2.17 5.26 27.33
N ASN A 709 1.85 4.77 26.13
CA ASN A 709 1.04 3.57 25.99
C ASN A 709 1.77 2.31 26.52
N GLN A 710 3.11 2.23 26.41
CA GLN A 710 3.90 1.15 27.02
C GLN A 710 3.77 1.18 28.55
N LEU A 711 3.84 2.38 29.14
CA LEU A 711 3.64 2.57 30.56
C LEU A 711 2.23 2.12 30.98
N ASN A 712 1.21 2.51 30.23
CA ASN A 712 -0.17 2.09 30.50
C ASN A 712 -0.34 0.56 30.44
N HIS A 713 0.24 -0.09 29.43
CA HIS A 713 0.21 -1.55 29.30
C HIS A 713 0.96 -2.24 30.47
N PHE A 714 2.13 -1.74 30.85
CA PHE A 714 2.87 -2.24 32.00
C PHE A 714 2.06 -2.11 33.30
N LEU A 715 1.38 -0.99 33.50
CA LEU A 715 0.47 -0.77 34.63
C LEU A 715 -0.73 -1.73 34.62
N GLN A 716 -1.33 -2.00 33.46
CA GLN A 716 -2.43 -2.98 33.33
C GLN A 716 -1.98 -4.40 33.68
N GLN A 717 -0.78 -4.81 33.24
CA GLN A 717 -0.22 -6.11 33.60
C GLN A 717 0.02 -6.25 35.11
N LEU A 718 0.41 -5.16 35.78
CA LEU A 718 0.57 -5.13 37.23
C LEU A 718 -0.77 -5.17 37.98
N ASP A 719 -1.87 -4.71 37.38
CA ASP A 719 -3.19 -4.63 38.01
C ASP A 719 -4.06 -5.89 37.80
N GLY A 720 -3.74 -6.69 36.77
CA GLY A 720 -4.50 -7.91 36.45
C GLY A 720 -5.95 -7.64 36.00
N SER A 721 -6.30 -6.38 35.70
CA SER A 721 -7.63 -5.96 35.29
C SER A 721 -7.71 -5.75 33.77
N ASP A 722 -8.65 -6.45 33.14
CA ASP A 722 -8.91 -6.48 31.70
C ASP A 722 -9.74 -5.24 31.24
N THR A 723 -9.39 -4.04 31.74
CA THR A 723 -10.19 -2.83 31.51
C THR A 723 -9.78 -2.06 30.24
N ASN A 724 -10.80 -1.67 29.45
CA ASN A 724 -10.73 -1.03 28.12
C ASN A 724 -9.53 -0.08 27.90
N HIS A 725 -8.72 -0.37 26.87
CA HIS A 725 -7.60 0.46 26.40
C HIS A 725 -7.99 1.93 26.12
N GLU A 726 -9.25 2.20 25.73
CA GLU A 726 -9.78 3.53 25.41
C GLU A 726 -9.61 4.58 26.52
N LYS A 727 -9.65 4.20 27.81
CA LYS A 727 -9.54 5.16 28.93
C LYS A 727 -8.11 5.41 29.40
N GLY A 728 -7.13 4.62 28.93
CA GLY A 728 -5.77 4.61 29.44
C GLY A 728 -4.90 5.80 29.00
N LEU A 729 -4.97 6.18 27.72
CA LEU A 729 -4.26 7.37 27.22
C LEU A 729 -4.97 8.68 27.61
N GLU A 730 -6.31 8.67 27.70
CA GLU A 730 -7.08 9.79 28.23
C GLU A 730 -6.75 10.10 29.69
N ARG A 731 -6.41 9.09 30.49
CA ARG A 731 -5.93 9.27 31.88
C ARG A 731 -4.70 10.17 31.94
N PHE A 732 -3.80 10.06 30.97
CA PHE A 732 -2.60 10.90 30.88
C PHE A 732 -2.86 12.23 30.15
N GLY A 733 -4.10 12.54 29.77
CA GLY A 733 -4.46 13.74 29.02
C GLY A 733 -3.95 13.74 27.57
N ALA A 734 -3.58 12.59 27.02
CA ALA A 734 -3.04 12.45 25.67
C ALA A 734 -4.19 12.33 24.66
N LYS A 735 -4.67 13.45 24.09
CA LYS A 735 -5.81 13.50 23.14
C LYS A 735 -5.37 13.92 21.73
N PRO A 736 -5.94 13.34 20.65
CA PRO A 736 -5.79 13.87 19.29
C PRO A 736 -6.32 15.29 19.25
N MET A 737 -5.48 16.21 18.82
CA MET A 737 -5.84 17.61 18.69
C MET A 737 -6.07 17.95 17.22
N VAL A 738 -7.32 18.20 16.89
CA VAL A 738 -7.72 18.72 15.59
C VAL A 738 -8.07 20.19 15.77
N LEU A 739 -7.55 21.06 14.90
CA LEU A 739 -8.09 22.41 14.75
C LEU A 739 -9.54 22.29 14.24
N ALA A 740 -10.50 22.16 15.17
CA ALA A 740 -11.91 21.92 14.84
C ALA A 740 -12.47 23.00 13.90
N ASP A 741 -13.44 22.61 13.07
CA ASP A 741 -14.19 23.43 12.08
C ASP A 741 -14.92 24.68 12.64
N SER A 742 -14.77 25.00 13.92
CA SER A 742 -15.30 26.22 14.56
C SER A 742 -14.71 27.53 14.01
N PHE A 743 -13.86 27.48 12.98
CA PHE A 743 -13.31 28.65 12.28
C PHE A 743 -14.27 29.34 11.32
N ARG A 744 -15.45 28.76 11.05
CA ARG A 744 -16.45 29.39 10.18
C ARG A 744 -17.24 30.53 10.84
N ASP A 745 -17.20 30.65 12.17
CA ASP A 745 -18.04 31.59 12.93
C ASP A 745 -17.27 32.60 13.80
N SER A 746 -15.94 32.75 13.63
CA SER A 746 -15.18 33.78 14.38
C SER A 746 -15.02 35.07 13.56
N ASP A 747 -15.63 36.17 14.03
CA ASP A 747 -15.49 37.55 13.53
C ASP A 747 -14.08 38.13 13.76
N PHE A 748 -13.03 37.46 13.27
CA PHE A 748 -11.66 37.99 13.33
C PHE A 748 -11.39 38.91 12.13
N SER A 749 -11.15 40.20 12.39
CA SER A 749 -10.81 41.20 11.37
C SER A 749 -9.38 41.72 11.57
N LEU A 750 -8.63 41.90 10.47
CA LEU A 750 -7.35 42.59 10.47
C LEU A 750 -7.41 44.00 11.06
N ASP A 751 -8.58 44.64 11.02
CA ASP A 751 -8.78 45.97 11.58
C ASP A 751 -8.62 46.01 13.11
N SER A 752 -8.78 44.87 13.79
CA SER A 752 -8.59 44.78 15.25
C SER A 752 -7.12 44.78 15.67
N ILE A 753 -6.16 44.67 14.74
CA ILE A 753 -4.73 44.66 15.03
C ILE A 753 -4.12 46.01 14.65
N SER A 754 -3.51 46.68 15.64
CA SER A 754 -2.76 47.94 15.44
C SER A 754 -1.40 47.67 14.78
N ASN A 755 -0.77 48.72 14.24
CA ASN A 755 0.58 48.59 13.68
C ASN A 755 1.63 48.30 14.77
N GLU A 756 1.40 48.77 16.01
CA GLU A 756 2.24 48.48 17.17
C GLU A 756 2.18 47.00 17.52
N THR A 757 0.97 46.45 17.66
CA THR A 757 0.78 45.01 17.92
C THR A 757 1.37 44.16 16.79
N MET A 758 1.21 44.55 15.53
CA MET A 758 1.84 43.84 14.41
C MET A 758 3.37 43.81 14.56
N HIS A 759 3.99 44.93 14.93
CA HIS A 759 5.43 45.01 15.15
C HIS A 759 5.89 44.13 16.32
N GLU A 760 5.18 44.17 17.45
CA GLU A 760 5.42 43.31 18.61
C GLU A 760 5.38 41.82 18.23
N LEU A 761 4.38 41.40 17.45
CA LEU A 761 4.26 40.02 16.98
C LEU A 761 5.42 39.61 16.04
N LEU A 762 5.89 40.51 15.18
CA LEU A 762 7.06 40.26 14.33
C LEU A 762 8.33 40.07 15.16
N VAL A 763 8.54 40.92 16.17
CA VAL A 763 9.69 40.82 17.07
C VAL A 763 9.64 39.51 17.86
N ALA A 764 8.47 39.16 18.40
CA ALA A 764 8.27 37.89 19.09
C ALA A 764 8.60 36.67 18.20
N PHE A 765 8.20 36.70 16.92
CA PHE A 765 8.61 35.66 15.96
C PHE A 765 10.13 35.64 15.76
N LEU A 766 10.75 36.79 15.55
CA LEU A 766 12.19 36.91 15.29
C LEU A 766 13.03 36.37 16.46
N GLU A 767 12.62 36.63 17.70
CA GLU A 767 13.33 36.19 18.90
C GLU A 767 13.17 34.70 19.20
N THR A 768 12.12 34.05 18.69
CA THR A 768 11.78 32.67 19.05
C THR A 768 12.02 31.64 17.96
N TRP A 769 11.69 31.97 16.70
CA TRP A 769 11.71 31.03 15.59
C TRP A 769 12.94 31.16 14.68
N THR A 770 13.62 32.30 14.67
CA THR A 770 14.81 32.50 13.81
C THR A 770 15.97 31.57 14.17
N ILE A 771 16.06 31.14 15.43
CA ILE A 771 17.10 30.20 15.88
C ILE A 771 16.81 28.75 15.46
N PRO A 772 15.64 28.16 15.74
CA PRO A 772 15.33 26.81 15.28
C PRO A 772 15.04 26.70 13.78
N CYS A 773 14.57 27.78 13.12
CA CYS A 773 14.23 27.84 11.70
C CYS A 773 14.63 29.19 11.07
N PRO A 774 15.93 29.43 10.81
CA PRO A 774 16.42 30.66 10.18
C PRO A 774 16.04 30.76 8.70
N LEU A 775 14.85 31.27 8.42
CA LEU A 775 14.36 31.44 7.05
C LEU A 775 14.67 32.83 6.51
N PHE A 776 14.39 33.86 7.30
CA PHE A 776 14.53 35.27 6.93
C PHE A 776 15.59 35.95 7.80
N ASP A 777 16.30 36.92 7.20
CA ASP A 777 16.93 37.95 7.99
C ASP A 777 15.88 39.00 8.42
N ALA A 778 16.16 39.75 9.47
CA ALA A 778 15.20 40.70 10.02
C ALA A 778 14.82 41.80 9.02
N HIS A 779 15.78 42.28 8.22
CA HIS A 779 15.52 43.30 7.22
C HIS A 779 14.52 42.80 6.17
N GLN A 780 14.71 41.59 5.63
CA GLN A 780 13.79 40.92 4.71
C GLN A 780 12.38 40.83 5.31
N LEU A 781 12.28 40.50 6.59
CA LEU A 781 10.98 40.38 7.24
C LEU A 781 10.28 41.72 7.45
N PHE A 782 11.00 42.76 7.87
CA PHE A 782 10.43 44.10 8.02
C PHE A 782 10.05 44.71 6.68
N THR A 783 10.81 44.46 5.61
CA THR A 783 10.43 44.86 4.25
C THR A 783 9.14 44.14 3.82
N LEU A 784 9.06 42.82 4.01
CA LEU A 784 7.85 42.05 3.71
C LEU A 784 6.63 42.62 4.46
N ALA A 785 6.79 42.91 5.75
CA ALA A 785 5.72 43.48 6.57
C ALA A 785 5.31 44.87 6.08
N PHE A 786 6.27 45.75 5.80
CA PHE A 786 6.01 47.10 5.31
C PHE A 786 5.27 47.10 3.96
N ASP A 787 5.67 46.24 3.02
CA ASP A 787 5.10 46.18 1.69
C ASP A 787 3.70 45.52 1.67
N THR A 788 3.40 44.68 2.66
CA THR A 788 2.23 43.77 2.63
C THR A 788 1.15 44.11 3.65
N TRP A 789 1.52 44.67 4.81
CA TRP A 789 0.58 44.89 5.92
C TRP A 789 -0.56 45.81 5.53
N LYS A 790 -1.79 45.29 5.57
CA LYS A 790 -3.04 45.97 5.16
C LYS A 790 -2.98 46.58 3.74
N ASN A 791 -2.09 46.09 2.89
CA ASN A 791 -1.95 46.56 1.50
C ASN A 791 -2.70 45.61 0.55
N PRO A 792 -3.84 46.02 -0.05
CA PRO A 792 -4.62 45.15 -0.93
C PRO A 792 -3.93 44.82 -2.26
N TYR A 793 -2.86 45.54 -2.62
CA TYR A 793 -2.12 45.34 -3.87
C TYR A 793 -0.96 44.34 -3.74
N SER A 794 -0.64 43.90 -2.52
CA SER A 794 0.40 42.88 -2.29
C SER A 794 -0.05 41.50 -2.77
N SER A 795 0.91 40.61 -3.05
CA SER A 795 0.59 39.28 -3.56
C SER A 795 -0.11 38.44 -2.49
N ALA A 796 -1.08 37.62 -2.89
CA ALA A 796 -1.79 36.73 -1.96
C ALA A 796 -0.84 35.80 -1.18
N ASN A 797 0.26 35.38 -1.81
CA ASN A 797 1.28 34.55 -1.17
C ASN A 797 2.05 35.31 -0.10
N ASP A 798 2.42 36.57 -0.35
CA ASP A 798 3.14 37.41 0.62
C ASP A 798 2.22 37.80 1.78
N GLN A 799 0.94 38.10 1.50
CA GLN A 799 -0.10 38.32 2.53
C GLN A 799 -0.25 37.11 3.43
N ALA A 800 -0.45 35.92 2.85
CA ALA A 800 -0.56 34.69 3.62
C ALA A 800 0.70 34.40 4.43
N LEU A 801 1.89 34.60 3.84
CA LEU A 801 3.17 34.43 4.52
C LEU A 801 3.30 35.36 5.73
N LEU A 802 2.97 36.65 5.58
CA LEU A 802 2.98 37.61 6.69
C LEU A 802 2.00 37.20 7.80
N TYR A 803 0.77 36.81 7.47
CA TYR A 803 -0.22 36.38 8.45
C TYR A 803 0.23 35.14 9.23
N LEU A 804 0.87 34.17 8.58
CA LEU A 804 1.43 33.00 9.25
C LEU A 804 2.60 33.36 10.20
N ILE A 805 3.46 34.30 9.79
CA ILE A 805 4.56 34.77 10.64
C ILE A 805 4.01 35.47 11.90
N LEU A 806 3.02 36.35 11.73
CA LEU A 806 2.36 37.01 12.85
C LEU A 806 1.61 36.01 13.75
N SER A 807 1.02 34.97 13.17
CA SER A 807 0.39 33.87 13.91
C SER A 807 1.39 33.13 14.81
N LEU A 808 2.60 32.85 14.31
CA LEU A 808 3.68 32.28 15.12
C LEU A 808 4.14 33.23 16.22
N GLY A 809 4.30 34.52 15.91
CA GLY A 809 4.61 35.54 16.91
C GLY A 809 3.58 35.55 18.05
N ALA A 810 2.30 35.52 17.71
CA ALA A 810 1.22 35.48 18.69
C ALA A 810 1.19 34.18 19.50
N ALA A 811 1.58 33.05 18.89
CA ALA A 811 1.66 31.76 19.57
C ALA A 811 2.88 31.63 20.51
N THR A 812 3.81 32.59 20.52
CA THR A 812 5.06 32.54 21.31
C THR A 812 5.03 33.33 22.62
N SER A 813 3.97 34.12 22.88
CA SER A 813 3.88 35.09 23.99
C SER A 813 3.56 34.49 25.37
N TYR A 814 3.99 33.26 25.62
CA TYR A 814 3.32 32.40 26.58
C TYR A 814 3.73 32.58 28.04
N PHE A 815 4.94 33.09 28.26
CA PHE A 815 5.55 33.21 29.59
C PHE A 815 5.66 34.67 30.08
N ASP A 816 5.20 35.64 29.29
CA ASP A 816 5.34 37.08 29.58
C ASP A 816 4.01 37.79 29.90
N SER A 817 2.86 37.11 29.77
CA SER A 817 1.57 37.73 30.10
C SER A 817 1.24 37.59 31.59
N ASP A 818 1.21 38.71 32.31
CA ASP A 818 0.34 38.87 33.47
C ASP A 818 -1.04 38.26 33.18
N GLU A 819 -1.76 37.81 34.22
CA GLU A 819 -3.10 37.18 34.17
C GLU A 819 -4.17 37.94 33.34
N SER A 820 -3.85 39.12 32.81
CA SER A 820 -4.69 40.05 32.07
C SER A 820 -4.65 39.94 30.54
N SER A 821 -3.84 39.07 29.91
CA SER A 821 -3.83 38.91 28.43
C SER A 821 -4.32 37.53 27.92
N PRO A 822 -5.62 37.19 28.09
CA PRO A 822 -6.23 35.98 27.52
C PRO A 822 -6.40 36.01 25.98
N ASN A 823 -5.79 36.97 25.25
CA ASN A 823 -6.09 37.26 23.86
C ASN A 823 -5.09 36.71 22.81
N ALA A 824 -3.95 36.13 23.20
CA ALA A 824 -2.89 35.75 22.25
C ALA A 824 -3.25 34.57 21.33
N PHE A 825 -3.89 33.53 21.87
CA PHE A 825 -4.23 32.31 21.12
C PHE A 825 -5.40 32.51 20.11
N PRO A 826 -6.47 33.27 20.44
CA PRO A 826 -7.45 33.69 19.44
C PRO A 826 -6.84 34.49 18.30
N VAL A 827 -5.89 35.40 18.58
CA VAL A 827 -5.19 36.18 17.55
C VAL A 827 -4.33 35.27 16.66
N ALA A 828 -3.55 34.35 17.25
CA ALA A 828 -2.75 33.39 16.50
C ALA A 828 -3.63 32.52 15.57
N ARG A 829 -4.77 32.05 16.08
CA ARG A 829 -5.77 31.27 15.33
C ARG A 829 -6.46 32.07 14.22
N GLY A 830 -6.84 33.32 14.49
CA GLY A 830 -7.46 34.22 13.52
C GLY A 830 -6.53 34.52 12.34
N LEU A 831 -5.26 34.83 12.62
CA LEU A 831 -4.23 35.06 11.60
C LEU A 831 -3.95 33.81 10.76
N PHE A 832 -3.92 32.61 11.37
CA PHE A 832 -3.77 31.35 10.65
C PHE A 832 -4.94 31.09 9.70
N SER A 833 -6.18 31.28 10.16
CA SER A 833 -7.40 31.14 9.34
C SER A 833 -7.41 32.13 8.16
N LEU A 834 -7.03 33.37 8.42
CA LEU A 834 -6.92 34.39 7.38
C LEU A 834 -5.92 33.98 6.30
N ALA A 835 -4.75 33.44 6.66
CA ALA A 835 -3.78 32.93 5.70
C ALA A 835 -4.35 31.81 4.81
N LEU A 836 -5.09 30.85 5.39
CA LEU A 836 -5.75 29.77 4.63
C LEU A 836 -6.75 30.31 3.62
N ASN A 837 -7.53 31.32 4.01
CA ASN A 837 -8.54 31.95 3.16
C ASN A 837 -7.92 32.79 2.02
N THR A 838 -6.75 33.40 2.26
CA THR A 838 -6.03 34.17 1.24
C THR A 838 -5.48 33.26 0.12
N VAL A 839 -5.08 32.02 0.43
CA VAL A 839 -4.46 31.10 -0.53
C VAL A 839 -5.07 29.69 -0.56
N PRO A 840 -6.36 29.53 -0.90
CA PRO A 840 -7.09 28.26 -0.77
C PRO A 840 -6.57 27.13 -1.67
N ARG A 841 -5.76 27.46 -2.69
CA ARG A 841 -5.17 26.50 -3.63
C ARG A 841 -3.66 26.33 -3.48
N ILE A 842 -3.05 26.83 -2.40
CA ILE A 842 -1.58 26.85 -2.23
C ILE A 842 -0.94 25.46 -2.33
N CYS A 843 -1.62 24.43 -1.80
CA CYS A 843 -1.14 23.04 -1.84
C CYS A 843 -1.09 22.43 -3.26
N SER A 844 -1.72 23.06 -4.25
CA SER A 844 -1.68 22.65 -5.66
C SER A 844 -0.62 23.40 -6.48
N GLN A 845 0.01 24.43 -5.90
CA GLN A 845 1.03 25.22 -6.58
C GLN A 845 2.41 24.57 -6.43
N VAL A 846 3.20 24.62 -7.50
CA VAL A 846 4.57 24.09 -7.53
C VAL A 846 5.54 25.26 -7.75
N SER A 847 5.68 26.11 -6.74
CA SER A 847 6.55 27.31 -6.76
C SER A 847 7.32 27.47 -5.44
N PHE A 848 8.32 28.36 -5.43
CA PHE A 848 9.09 28.65 -4.23
C PHE A 848 8.26 29.37 -3.16
N GLU A 849 7.34 30.24 -3.57
CA GLU A 849 6.36 30.90 -2.71
C GLU A 849 5.47 29.87 -2.00
N ALA A 850 5.01 28.86 -2.73
CA ALA A 850 4.21 27.78 -2.16
C ALA A 850 4.99 26.95 -1.14
N VAL A 851 6.30 26.71 -1.34
CA VAL A 851 7.15 26.06 -0.32
C VAL A 851 7.14 26.87 0.98
N ARG A 852 7.39 28.19 0.88
CA ARG A 852 7.46 29.07 2.06
C ARG A 852 6.14 29.10 2.81
N VAL A 853 5.04 29.39 2.11
CA VAL A 853 3.71 29.48 2.72
C VAL A 853 3.31 28.15 3.37
N VAL A 854 3.42 27.03 2.66
CA VAL A 854 3.04 25.71 3.21
C VAL A 854 3.95 25.27 4.36
N PHE A 855 5.23 25.61 4.32
CA PHE A 855 6.14 25.33 5.44
C PHE A 855 5.74 26.12 6.69
N PHE A 856 5.43 27.41 6.56
CA PHE A 856 4.91 28.21 7.67
C PHE A 856 3.55 27.74 8.17
N MET A 857 2.66 27.27 7.29
CA MET A 857 1.41 26.63 7.69
C MET A 857 1.67 25.42 8.59
N SER A 858 2.74 24.67 8.33
CA SER A 858 3.15 23.58 9.20
C SER A 858 3.62 24.04 10.58
N LEU A 859 4.44 25.09 10.64
CA LEU A 859 4.96 25.62 11.91
C LEU A 859 3.82 26.20 12.76
N CYS A 860 2.87 26.90 12.13
CA CYS A 860 1.67 27.42 12.80
C CYS A 860 0.78 26.29 13.32
N ALA A 861 0.48 25.29 12.49
CA ALA A 861 -0.31 24.14 12.93
C ALA A 861 0.35 23.42 14.13
N CYS A 862 1.68 23.27 14.11
CA CYS A 862 2.44 22.73 15.24
C CYS A 862 2.27 23.58 16.51
N SER A 863 2.41 24.90 16.39
CA SER A 863 2.31 25.84 17.53
C SER A 863 0.89 25.96 18.09
N LEU A 864 -0.13 25.82 17.23
CA LEU A 864 -1.54 25.87 17.59
C LEU A 864 -2.08 24.53 18.13
N GLY A 865 -1.25 23.49 18.09
CA GLY A 865 -1.53 22.21 18.70
C GLY A 865 -2.01 21.11 17.74
N ASP A 866 -2.02 21.33 16.42
CA ASP A 866 -2.44 20.32 15.44
C ASP A 866 -1.22 19.64 14.80
N THR A 867 -0.72 18.62 15.51
CA THR A 867 0.44 17.81 15.07
C THR A 867 0.19 17.14 13.73
N ALA A 868 -1.04 16.74 13.44
CA ALA A 868 -1.36 15.99 12.23
C ALA A 868 -1.38 16.86 10.99
N LEU A 869 -2.03 18.01 11.08
CA LEU A 869 -2.05 19.00 10.02
C LEU A 869 -0.64 19.55 9.78
N SER A 870 0.14 19.75 10.84
CA SER A 870 1.55 20.12 10.74
C SER A 870 2.36 19.07 9.94
N TYR A 871 2.28 17.79 10.32
CA TYR A 871 2.96 16.72 9.58
C TYR A 871 2.57 16.70 8.09
N LEU A 872 1.28 16.87 7.77
CA LEU A 872 0.81 16.90 6.38
C LEU A 872 1.37 18.09 5.61
N TYR A 873 1.33 19.29 6.18
CA TYR A 873 1.87 20.50 5.54
C TYR A 873 3.38 20.42 5.33
N THR A 874 4.16 19.97 6.32
CA THR A 874 5.60 19.74 6.11
C THR A 874 5.86 18.74 4.98
N GLY A 875 5.09 17.64 4.91
CA GLY A 875 5.21 16.68 3.81
C GLY A 875 4.87 17.28 2.43
N ILE A 876 3.90 18.20 2.36
CA ILE A 876 3.59 18.94 1.12
C ILE A 876 4.74 19.89 0.78
N ALA A 877 5.26 20.65 1.74
CA ALA A 877 6.40 21.55 1.53
C ALA A 877 7.63 20.80 1.01
N VAL A 878 7.93 19.60 1.53
CA VAL A 878 8.97 18.70 1.01
C VAL A 878 8.71 18.32 -0.44
N ARG A 879 7.49 17.88 -0.77
CA ARG A 879 7.15 17.47 -2.14
C ARG A 879 7.27 18.62 -3.13
N ILE A 880 6.82 19.82 -2.75
CA ILE A 880 6.97 21.03 -3.58
C ILE A 880 8.47 21.36 -3.73
N SER A 881 9.24 21.34 -2.64
CA SER A 881 10.70 21.58 -2.65
C SER A 881 11.44 20.62 -3.58
N VAL A 882 11.07 19.34 -3.57
CA VAL A 882 11.64 18.33 -4.47
C VAL A 882 11.21 18.58 -5.92
N ALA A 883 9.94 18.89 -6.15
CA ALA A 883 9.39 19.14 -7.48
C ALA A 883 10.02 20.35 -8.17
N ILE A 884 10.27 21.45 -7.45
CA ILE A 884 10.97 22.63 -7.99
C ILE A 884 12.51 22.45 -8.04
N GLY A 885 13.02 21.34 -7.49
CA GLY A 885 14.45 21.03 -7.51
C GLY A 885 15.29 21.75 -6.45
N LEU A 886 14.69 22.24 -5.36
CA LEU A 886 15.38 22.98 -4.28
C LEU A 886 16.45 22.12 -3.58
N HIS A 887 16.24 20.80 -3.55
CA HIS A 887 17.19 19.79 -3.06
C HIS A 887 18.45 19.62 -3.92
N LYS A 888 18.53 20.26 -5.11
CA LYS A 888 19.69 20.20 -6.01
C LYS A 888 20.42 21.54 -6.02
N ASN A 889 21.63 21.57 -5.47
CA ASN A 889 22.48 22.77 -5.47
C ASN A 889 22.71 23.39 -6.87
N SER A 890 22.69 22.57 -7.94
CA SER A 890 22.80 23.04 -9.33
C SER A 890 21.59 23.82 -9.82
N THR A 891 20.40 23.53 -9.30
CA THR A 891 19.13 24.16 -9.71
C THR A 891 18.93 25.48 -8.97
N VAL A 892 19.30 25.54 -7.69
CA VAL A 892 19.25 26.77 -6.88
C VAL A 892 20.06 27.91 -7.52
N LYS A 893 21.19 27.60 -8.16
CA LYS A 893 22.03 28.59 -8.89
C LYS A 893 21.39 29.14 -10.17
N LYS A 894 20.34 28.49 -10.70
CA LYS A 894 19.70 28.81 -11.99
C LYS A 894 18.31 29.43 -11.84
N MET A 895 17.80 29.59 -10.62
CA MET A 895 16.48 30.17 -10.40
C MET A 895 16.48 31.70 -10.67
N PRO A 896 15.37 32.26 -11.21
CA PRO A 896 15.28 33.69 -11.54
C PRO A 896 15.55 34.63 -10.35
N HIS A 897 16.06 35.83 -10.65
CA HIS A 897 16.63 36.84 -9.74
C HIS A 897 15.71 37.46 -8.65
N SER A 898 14.57 36.88 -8.28
CA SER A 898 13.68 37.49 -7.26
C SER A 898 14.16 37.31 -5.81
N PHE A 899 14.89 36.24 -5.50
CA PHE A 899 15.45 35.98 -4.16
C PHE A 899 16.91 35.54 -4.24
N ASP A 900 17.73 35.94 -3.26
CA ASP A 900 19.13 35.54 -3.16
C ASP A 900 19.24 34.01 -3.05
N SER A 901 20.19 33.42 -3.78
CA SER A 901 20.52 31.99 -3.72
C SER A 901 20.73 31.47 -2.29
N LYS A 902 21.12 32.35 -1.36
CA LYS A 902 21.22 32.08 0.08
C LYS A 902 19.87 31.74 0.72
N HIS A 903 18.82 32.51 0.43
CA HIS A 903 17.48 32.30 0.99
C HIS A 903 16.88 30.96 0.53
N HIS A 904 17.07 30.58 -0.75
CA HIS A 904 16.68 29.27 -1.26
C HIS A 904 17.32 28.10 -0.48
N ARG A 905 18.62 28.21 -0.15
CA ARG A 905 19.35 27.21 0.63
C ARG A 905 18.86 27.15 2.07
N ARG A 906 18.66 28.31 2.72
CA ARG A 906 18.07 28.40 4.06
C ARG A 906 16.71 27.71 4.16
N VAL A 907 15.81 27.98 3.21
CA VAL A 907 14.47 27.36 3.15
C VAL A 907 14.58 25.84 3.02
N TRP A 908 15.44 25.34 2.13
CA TRP A 908 15.62 23.89 1.97
C TRP A 908 16.16 23.22 3.23
N VAL A 909 17.20 23.80 3.85
CA VAL A 909 17.81 23.29 5.08
C VAL A 909 16.78 23.24 6.22
N CYS A 910 15.97 24.29 6.37
CA CYS A 910 14.92 24.35 7.39
C CYS A 910 13.77 23.36 7.14
N VAL A 911 13.31 23.22 5.90
CA VAL A 911 12.26 22.23 5.54
C VAL A 911 12.78 20.81 5.80
N TRP A 912 14.00 20.51 5.38
CA TRP A 912 14.59 19.18 5.52
C TRP A 912 14.79 18.78 6.98
N GLN A 913 15.39 19.66 7.81
CA GLN A 913 15.65 19.33 9.22
C GLN A 913 14.36 19.23 10.03
N PHE A 914 13.39 20.12 9.77
CA PHE A 914 12.14 20.16 10.52
C PHE A 914 11.30 18.94 10.19
N GLU A 915 11.28 18.51 8.93
CA GLU A 915 10.55 17.30 8.54
C GLU A 915 11.10 16.06 9.24
N LYS A 916 12.42 15.90 9.26
CA LYS A 916 13.09 14.75 9.88
C LYS A 916 12.87 14.72 11.38
N TYR A 917 13.03 15.88 12.03
CA TYR A 917 12.77 16.05 13.46
C TYR A 917 11.30 15.82 13.81
N TRP A 918 10.39 16.51 13.13
CA TRP A 918 8.98 16.52 13.49
C TRP A 918 8.30 15.19 13.22
N SER A 919 8.59 14.55 12.07
CA SER A 919 8.11 13.21 11.76
C SER A 919 8.50 12.21 12.85
N PHE A 920 9.74 12.32 13.36
CA PHE A 920 10.20 11.50 14.48
C PHE A 920 9.40 11.75 15.77
N CYS A 921 9.24 13.01 16.18
CA CYS A 921 8.54 13.38 17.42
C CYS A 921 7.09 12.88 17.44
N VAL A 922 6.37 12.99 16.31
CA VAL A 922 5.00 12.49 16.17
C VAL A 922 4.92 10.99 15.84
N GLY A 923 6.07 10.31 15.73
CA GLY A 923 6.18 8.89 15.40
C GLY A 923 5.68 8.53 14.00
N ARG A 924 5.68 9.46 13.05
CA ARG A 924 5.22 9.22 11.68
C ARG A 924 6.43 9.04 10.75
N PRO A 925 6.33 8.21 9.69
CA PRO A 925 7.42 8.06 8.74
C PRO A 925 7.77 9.39 8.08
N SER A 926 9.05 9.65 7.89
CA SER A 926 9.50 10.80 7.08
C SER A 926 9.05 10.63 5.62
N GLY A 927 8.44 11.66 5.04
CA GLY A 927 8.17 11.81 3.60
C GLY A 927 9.43 12.11 2.76
N LEU A 928 10.58 12.38 3.39
CA LEU A 928 11.88 12.45 2.74
C LEU A 928 12.51 11.05 2.56
N SER A 929 12.64 10.63 1.30
CA SER A 929 13.35 9.41 0.92
C SER A 929 14.82 9.44 1.34
N GLU A 930 15.38 8.29 1.71
CA GLU A 930 16.81 8.10 2.04
C GLU A 930 17.75 8.56 0.92
N TYR A 931 17.30 8.60 -0.34
CA TYR A 931 18.10 9.06 -1.48
C TYR A 931 18.27 10.60 -1.54
N VAL A 932 17.52 11.36 -0.75
CA VAL A 932 17.68 12.82 -0.66
C VAL A 932 18.83 13.12 0.28
N ALA A 933 19.97 13.53 -0.28
CA ALA A 933 21.18 13.84 0.48
C ALA A 933 20.92 14.88 1.57
N THR A 934 21.63 14.71 2.69
CA THR A 934 21.70 15.70 3.78
C THR A 934 22.14 17.06 3.20
N PRO A 935 21.39 18.14 3.47
CA PRO A 935 21.74 19.45 2.91
C PRO A 935 23.04 19.97 3.51
N GLU A 936 23.84 20.63 2.69
CA GLU A 936 25.07 21.31 3.11
C GLU A 936 24.72 22.63 3.80
N VAL A 937 25.25 22.84 5.01
CA VAL A 937 25.09 24.09 5.77
C VAL A 937 26.32 24.96 5.55
N LYS A 938 26.18 25.99 4.69
CA LYS A 938 27.26 26.93 4.40
C LYS A 938 27.27 28.08 5.39
N GLU A 939 28.45 28.49 5.79
CA GLU A 939 28.65 29.56 6.78
C GLU A 939 27.99 30.88 6.34
N GLU A 940 28.25 31.30 5.09
CA GLU A 940 27.71 32.52 4.48
C GLU A 940 26.18 32.62 4.37
N ASP A 941 25.46 31.50 4.56
CA ASP A 941 23.99 31.44 4.44
C ASP A 941 23.29 31.77 5.77
N PHE A 942 23.97 31.54 6.91
CA PHE A 942 23.40 31.63 8.26
C PHE A 942 24.08 32.69 9.15
N GLU A 943 25.10 33.39 8.64
CA GLU A 943 25.74 34.51 9.33
C GLU A 943 24.99 35.81 9.08
N TYR A 944 24.13 36.21 10.01
CA TYR A 944 23.52 37.54 10.04
C TYR A 944 23.15 37.93 11.48
N ALA A 945 23.05 39.24 11.73
CA ALA A 945 22.65 39.77 13.04
C ALA A 945 21.15 39.56 13.24
N GLY A 946 20.79 38.95 14.37
CA GLY A 946 19.43 38.84 14.82
C GLY A 946 18.80 40.16 15.25
N TYR A 947 17.47 40.18 15.41
CA TYR A 947 16.70 41.36 15.77
C TYR A 947 15.86 41.12 17.02
N GLY A 948 15.92 42.07 17.94
CA GLY A 948 15.32 42.10 19.28
C GLY A 948 15.80 43.37 20.01
N ASP A 949 15.36 43.57 21.25
CA ASP A 949 15.58 44.83 22.01
C ASP A 949 17.07 45.26 22.15
N SER A 950 18.01 44.31 22.13
CA SER A 950 19.46 44.57 22.23
C SER A 950 20.24 44.54 20.91
N LYS A 951 19.58 44.36 19.75
CA LYS A 951 20.17 44.33 18.39
C LYS A 951 21.25 43.29 18.08
N LEU A 952 21.54 42.31 18.92
CA LEU A 952 22.56 41.29 18.63
C LEU A 952 22.17 39.93 19.24
N PHE A 953 21.46 39.08 18.49
CA PHE A 953 21.67 37.64 18.65
C PHE A 953 22.56 37.14 17.52
N ARG A 954 23.65 36.47 17.88
CA ARG A 954 24.58 35.86 16.93
C ARG A 954 23.99 34.52 16.51
N GLN A 955 23.69 34.37 15.23
CA GLN A 955 23.35 33.07 14.68
C GLN A 955 24.58 32.41 14.08
N THR A 956 24.96 31.25 14.59
CA THR A 956 26.12 30.51 14.11
C THR A 956 25.71 29.43 13.11
N SER A 957 26.49 29.30 12.04
CA SER A 957 26.28 28.18 11.10
C SER A 957 26.51 26.82 11.76
N GLU A 958 27.29 26.76 12.84
CA GLU A 958 27.55 25.56 13.65
C GLU A 958 26.27 25.05 14.34
N HIS A 959 25.42 25.94 14.87
CA HIS A 959 24.11 25.56 15.40
C HIS A 959 23.28 24.81 14.36
N MET A 960 23.22 25.32 13.14
CA MET A 960 22.44 24.72 12.06
C MET A 960 23.06 23.39 11.58
N LYS A 961 24.40 23.28 11.53
CA LYS A 961 25.11 22.02 11.24
C LYS A 961 24.76 20.93 12.26
N LEU A 962 24.76 21.27 13.55
CA LEU A 962 24.38 20.34 14.61
C LEU A 962 22.92 19.90 14.48
N ARG A 963 21.99 20.82 14.21
CA ARG A 963 20.58 20.46 13.98
C ARG A 963 20.40 19.50 12.81
N VAL A 964 21.08 19.72 11.69
CA VAL A 964 21.05 18.81 10.54
C VAL A 964 21.66 17.44 10.88
N SER A 965 22.77 17.42 11.62
CA SER A 965 23.41 16.18 12.09
C SER A 965 22.51 15.37 13.04
N PHE A 966 21.89 16.05 14.01
CA PHE A 966 20.93 15.46 14.95
C PHE A 966 19.67 14.94 14.24
N ALA A 967 19.12 15.69 13.29
CA ALA A 967 17.97 15.26 12.49
C ALA A 967 18.29 14.04 11.60
N SER A 968 19.51 13.97 11.05
CA SER A 968 20.00 12.78 10.35
C SER A 968 20.10 11.57 11.28
N SER A 969 20.61 11.78 12.50
CA SER A 969 20.73 10.75 13.53
C SER A 969 19.35 10.21 13.97
N LEU A 970 18.34 11.07 14.16
CA LEU A 970 16.96 10.66 14.46
C LEU A 970 16.39 9.70 13.42
N SER A 971 16.65 9.94 12.13
CA SER A 971 16.16 9.06 11.07
C SER A 971 16.81 7.67 11.13
N LYS A 972 18.12 7.60 11.41
CA LYS A 972 18.82 6.33 11.61
C LYS A 972 18.31 5.60 12.86
N VAL A 973 18.14 6.34 13.96
CA VAL A 973 17.59 5.81 15.21
C VAL A 973 16.19 5.24 14.98
N HIS A 974 15.31 5.96 14.27
CA HIS A 974 13.97 5.45 13.94
C HIS A 974 14.05 4.16 13.13
N ALA A 975 14.82 4.13 12.04
CA ALA A 975 14.92 2.99 11.15
C ALA A 975 15.54 1.75 11.84
N GLU A 976 16.66 1.94 12.54
CA GLU A 976 17.48 0.84 13.03
C GLU A 976 17.14 0.38 14.45
N LEU A 977 16.68 1.30 15.32
CA LEU A 977 16.37 1.01 16.73
C LEU A 977 14.87 0.76 16.93
N TYR A 978 14.00 1.61 16.37
CA TYR A 978 12.56 1.61 16.66
C TYR A 978 11.67 0.90 15.61
N ASN A 979 12.14 0.70 14.37
CA ASN A 979 11.35 0.12 13.27
C ASN A 979 11.76 -1.33 12.91
N THR A 980 12.56 -2.00 13.74
CA THR A 980 13.07 -3.36 13.50
C THR A 980 12.82 -4.25 14.71
N LYS A 981 12.28 -5.48 14.50
CA LYS A 981 12.22 -6.53 15.54
C LYS A 981 13.64 -7.03 15.81
N ASN A 982 14.34 -6.37 16.73
CA ASN A 982 15.73 -6.67 17.06
C ASN A 982 15.81 -7.54 18.32
N GLU A 983 16.71 -8.52 18.33
CA GLU A 983 17.10 -9.23 19.54
C GLU A 983 17.76 -8.27 20.54
N LEU A 984 17.59 -8.51 21.85
CA LEU A 984 18.08 -7.67 22.94
C LEU A 984 19.55 -7.23 22.77
N LEU A 985 20.44 -8.15 22.40
CA LEU A 985 21.87 -7.87 22.19
C LEU A 985 22.13 -6.90 21.02
N ALA A 986 21.34 -6.99 19.95
CA ALA A 986 21.45 -6.07 18.82
C ALA A 986 21.00 -4.66 19.20
N ILE A 987 20.00 -4.52 20.09
CA ILE A 987 19.57 -3.23 20.62
C ILE A 987 20.68 -2.62 21.48
N LEU A 988 21.29 -3.39 22.38
CA LEU A 988 22.41 -2.93 23.22
C LEU A 988 23.54 -2.33 22.36
N SER A 989 24.00 -3.06 21.34
CA SER A 989 25.08 -2.59 20.46
C SER A 989 24.71 -1.35 19.66
N LYS A 990 23.46 -1.24 19.22
CA LYS A 990 22.98 -0.09 18.41
C LYS A 990 22.93 1.18 19.25
N VAL A 991 22.46 1.08 20.49
CA VAL A 991 22.41 2.24 21.40
C VAL A 991 23.81 2.72 21.77
N GLU A 992 24.75 1.81 22.07
CA GLU A 992 26.16 2.16 22.31
C GLU A 992 26.74 2.92 21.10
N ARG A 993 26.54 2.42 19.88
CA ARG A 993 27.00 3.08 18.64
C ARG A 993 26.37 4.47 18.45
N PHE A 994 25.04 4.58 18.57
CA PHE A 994 24.36 5.87 18.41
C PHE A 994 24.77 6.88 19.47
N SER A 995 24.97 6.44 20.72
CA SER A 995 25.48 7.29 21.78
C SER A 995 26.83 7.89 21.41
N ILE A 996 27.76 7.08 20.89
CA ILE A 996 29.08 7.56 20.46
C ILE A 996 28.96 8.54 19.29
N GLU A 997 28.16 8.24 18.27
CA GLU A 997 27.97 9.12 17.11
C GLU A 997 27.41 10.49 17.51
N ILE A 998 26.40 10.51 18.39
CA ILE A 998 25.76 11.73 18.88
C ILE A 998 26.72 12.54 19.75
N ASP A 999 27.46 11.87 20.66
CA ASP A 999 28.46 12.52 21.51
C ASP A 999 29.59 13.12 20.67
N GLN A 1000 30.09 12.38 19.67
CA GLN A 1000 31.09 12.88 18.73
C GLN A 1000 30.59 14.11 17.95
N ALA A 1001 29.35 14.08 17.44
CA ALA A 1001 28.79 15.22 16.72
C ALA A 1001 28.68 16.46 17.63
N TYR A 1002 28.24 16.29 18.87
CA TYR A 1002 28.05 17.38 19.82
C TYR A 1002 29.37 17.96 20.35
N PHE A 1003 30.28 17.10 20.84
CA PHE A 1003 31.52 17.54 21.48
C PHE A 1003 32.62 17.97 20.49
N ASN A 1004 32.54 17.57 19.21
CA ASN A 1004 33.44 18.06 18.16
C ASN A 1004 32.98 19.40 17.55
N CYS A 1005 31.92 20.02 18.08
CA CYS A 1005 31.46 21.33 17.65
C CYS A 1005 32.59 22.37 17.75
N ARG A 1006 32.76 23.20 16.70
CA ARG A 1006 33.80 24.24 16.67
C ARG A 1006 33.49 25.39 17.63
N ASP A 1007 32.22 25.66 17.86
CA ASP A 1007 31.78 26.63 18.85
C ASP A 1007 31.75 26.00 20.25
N ARG A 1008 32.64 26.48 21.12
CA ARG A 1008 32.76 26.00 22.50
C ARG A 1008 31.52 26.30 23.34
N GLN A 1009 30.80 27.38 23.05
CA GLN A 1009 29.62 27.76 23.84
C GLN A 1009 28.46 26.79 23.63
N LEU A 1010 28.34 26.18 22.43
CA LEU A 1010 27.27 25.24 22.11
C LEU A 1010 27.36 23.91 22.88
N PHE A 1011 28.58 23.42 23.15
CA PHE A 1011 28.77 22.12 23.83
C PHE A 1011 29.13 22.21 25.31
N GLN A 1012 29.58 23.37 25.81
CA GLN A 1012 29.88 23.61 27.23
C GLN A 1012 28.70 24.22 28.00
N ALA A 1013 27.52 24.25 27.39
CA ALA A 1013 26.26 24.69 27.96
C ALA A 1013 26.03 24.16 29.39
N ASN A 1014 26.10 25.05 30.39
CA ASN A 1014 25.80 24.74 31.78
C ASN A 1014 25.00 25.87 32.43
N VAL A 1015 24.21 25.55 33.46
CA VAL A 1015 23.39 26.52 34.19
C VAL A 1015 24.02 26.75 35.56
N ASP A 1016 24.86 27.78 35.65
CA ASP A 1016 25.47 28.25 36.90
C ASP A 1016 24.94 29.64 37.30
N ASP A 1017 25.49 30.23 38.36
CA ASP A 1017 25.08 31.56 38.85
C ASP A 1017 25.60 32.71 37.98
N SER A 1018 26.60 32.47 37.14
CA SER A 1018 27.09 33.48 36.19
C SER A 1018 26.13 33.70 35.02
N VAL A 1019 25.27 32.73 34.72
CA VAL A 1019 24.30 32.81 33.60
C VAL A 1019 23.27 33.92 33.77
N GLU A 1020 22.94 34.32 35.01
CA GLU A 1020 22.03 35.45 35.27
C GLU A 1020 22.59 36.79 34.77
N GLN A 1021 23.91 36.88 34.61
CA GLN A 1021 24.61 38.06 34.10
C GLN A 1021 24.75 38.04 32.58
N LEU A 1022 24.44 36.92 31.92
CA LEU A 1022 24.49 36.80 30.47
C LEU A 1022 23.23 37.38 29.84
N GLU A 1023 23.39 38.10 28.73
CA GLU A 1023 22.25 38.50 27.93
C GLU A 1023 21.51 37.27 27.39
N ARG A 1024 20.18 37.34 27.37
CA ARG A 1024 19.31 36.31 26.82
C ARG A 1024 19.74 35.88 25.40
N SER A 1025 20.15 36.82 24.57
CA SER A 1025 20.66 36.62 23.21
C SER A 1025 21.87 35.66 23.13
N THR A 1026 22.67 35.58 24.20
CA THR A 1026 23.89 34.79 24.28
C THR A 1026 23.60 33.32 24.64
N VAL A 1027 22.43 33.05 25.25
CA VAL A 1027 22.11 31.72 25.76
C VAL A 1027 21.18 30.89 24.89
N ILE A 1028 20.47 31.51 23.96
CA ILE A 1028 19.43 30.86 23.16
C ILE A 1028 19.99 29.76 22.24
N GLU A 1029 21.12 29.97 21.55
CA GLU A 1029 21.66 28.95 20.62
C GLU A 1029 22.06 27.67 21.35
N TRP A 1030 22.90 27.80 22.38
CA TRP A 1030 23.38 26.64 23.13
C TRP A 1030 22.27 25.97 23.92
N PHE A 1031 21.25 26.71 24.36
CA PHE A 1031 20.03 26.13 24.92
C PHE A 1031 19.38 25.14 23.94
N TRP A 1032 19.07 25.59 22.72
CA TRP A 1032 18.37 24.78 21.71
C TRP A 1032 19.15 23.53 21.28
N ILE A 1033 20.48 23.62 21.21
CA ILE A 1033 21.33 22.47 20.88
C ILE A 1033 21.43 21.52 22.07
N ARG A 1034 21.64 22.03 23.30
CA ARG A 1034 21.77 21.19 24.50
C ARG A 1034 20.51 20.37 24.75
N ILE A 1035 19.32 20.96 24.65
CA ILE A 1035 18.08 20.21 24.85
C ILE A 1035 17.84 19.16 23.76
N TYR A 1036 18.23 19.44 22.51
CA TYR A 1036 18.10 18.48 21.41
C TYR A 1036 19.08 17.30 21.61
N TYR A 1037 20.32 17.59 22.02
CA TYR A 1037 21.29 16.56 22.41
C TYR A 1037 20.77 15.68 23.56
N LEU A 1038 20.32 16.29 24.66
CA LEU A 1038 19.80 15.55 25.81
C LEU A 1038 18.54 14.74 25.44
N TYR A 1039 17.66 15.28 24.60
CA TYR A 1039 16.49 14.55 24.11
C TYR A 1039 16.89 13.33 23.27
N LEU A 1040 17.85 13.46 22.36
CA LEU A 1040 18.40 12.33 21.59
C LEU A 1040 18.91 11.22 22.50
N LYS A 1041 19.62 11.60 23.57
CA LYS A 1041 20.12 10.67 24.58
C LYS A 1041 18.98 9.98 25.32
N VAL A 1042 17.96 10.71 25.79
CA VAL A 1042 16.76 10.10 26.38
C VAL A 1042 16.16 9.05 25.45
N ILE A 1043 15.96 9.40 24.18
CA ILE A 1043 15.35 8.52 23.18
C ILE A 1043 16.15 7.23 22.99
N ILE A 1044 17.46 7.29 22.73
CA ILE A 1044 18.23 6.07 22.48
C ILE A 1044 18.31 5.14 23.70
N PHE A 1045 18.19 5.67 24.93
CA PHE A 1045 18.23 4.87 26.16
C PHE A 1045 16.85 4.36 26.65
N ARG A 1046 15.72 4.93 26.18
CA ARG A 1046 14.36 4.44 26.51
C ARG A 1046 14.15 2.92 26.40
N PRO A 1047 14.69 2.22 25.37
CA PRO A 1047 14.57 0.77 25.27
C PRO A 1047 15.09 0.02 26.52
N PHE A 1048 16.15 0.50 27.16
CA PHE A 1048 16.72 -0.11 28.36
C PHE A 1048 15.75 -0.08 29.54
N LEU A 1049 15.00 1.02 29.68
CA LEU A 1049 13.99 1.15 30.73
C LEU A 1049 12.86 0.13 30.57
N ILE A 1050 12.39 -0.05 29.34
CA ILE A 1050 11.38 -1.07 28.99
C ILE A 1050 11.93 -2.46 29.31
N PHE A 1051 13.14 -2.79 28.84
CA PHE A 1051 13.74 -4.09 29.11
C PHE A 1051 13.92 -4.38 30.59
N SER A 1052 14.39 -3.39 31.36
CA SER A 1052 14.56 -3.50 32.81
C SER A 1052 13.23 -3.87 33.49
N ALA A 1053 12.14 -3.18 33.13
CA ALA A 1053 10.82 -3.40 33.71
C ALA A 1053 10.26 -4.80 33.41
N TYR A 1054 10.34 -5.26 32.15
CA TYR A 1054 9.81 -6.57 31.76
C TYR A 1054 10.69 -7.74 32.25
N LEU A 1055 12.01 -7.56 32.36
CA LEU A 1055 12.91 -8.55 32.96
C LEU A 1055 12.67 -8.73 34.47
N GLY A 1056 12.23 -7.68 35.17
CA GLY A 1056 11.83 -7.76 36.58
C GLY A 1056 10.62 -8.67 36.81
N ASN A 1057 9.72 -8.80 35.82
CA ASN A 1057 8.50 -9.62 35.88
C ASN A 1057 8.69 -11.06 35.34
N ALA A 1058 9.78 -11.34 34.61
CA ALA A 1058 10.01 -12.64 33.99
C ALA A 1058 10.97 -13.51 34.81
N ALA A 1059 10.59 -14.77 35.08
CA ALA A 1059 11.44 -15.80 35.71
C ALA A 1059 12.56 -16.33 34.77
N ALA A 1060 13.13 -15.47 33.92
CA ALA A 1060 14.08 -15.85 32.88
C ALA A 1060 15.54 -15.70 33.35
N SER A 1061 16.36 -16.72 33.09
CA SER A 1061 17.79 -16.76 33.41
C SER A 1061 18.62 -15.95 32.40
N VAL A 1062 18.71 -14.63 32.60
CA VAL A 1062 19.66 -13.75 31.88
C VAL A 1062 20.96 -13.64 32.68
N SER A 1063 22.12 -13.68 32.00
CA SER A 1063 23.43 -13.57 32.66
C SER A 1063 23.60 -12.23 33.40
N ASP A 1064 24.32 -12.24 34.52
CA ASP A 1064 24.52 -11.06 35.37
C ASP A 1064 25.19 -9.90 34.61
N SER A 1065 26.05 -10.20 33.64
CA SER A 1065 26.66 -9.19 32.77
C SER A 1065 25.63 -8.40 31.94
N ILE A 1066 24.65 -9.07 31.35
CA ILE A 1066 23.60 -8.43 30.55
C ILE A 1066 22.63 -7.68 31.46
N ARG A 1067 22.29 -8.25 32.62
CA ARG A 1067 21.44 -7.59 33.64
C ARG A 1067 22.06 -6.26 34.11
N ASN A 1068 23.37 -6.25 34.38
CA ASN A 1068 24.10 -5.05 34.78
C ASN A 1068 24.15 -3.99 33.67
N LYS A 1069 24.34 -4.40 32.41
CA LYS A 1069 24.28 -3.48 31.25
C LYS A 1069 22.88 -2.86 31.09
N ILE A 1070 21.82 -3.65 31.25
CA ILE A 1070 20.44 -3.16 31.13
C ILE A 1070 20.13 -2.14 32.23
N LYS A 1071 20.51 -2.47 33.47
CA LYS A 1071 20.35 -1.57 34.61
C LYS A 1071 21.13 -0.26 34.41
N SER A 1072 22.41 -0.35 34.04
CA SER A 1072 23.24 0.83 33.77
C SER A 1072 22.67 1.74 32.68
N GLY A 1073 22.16 1.18 31.57
CA GLY A 1073 21.52 1.98 30.53
C GLY A 1073 20.16 2.56 30.95
N SER A 1074 19.40 1.86 31.80
CA SER A 1074 18.17 2.37 32.41
C SER A 1074 18.47 3.56 33.33
N ASP A 1075 19.48 3.44 34.20
CA ASP A 1075 19.89 4.51 35.12
C ASP A 1075 20.40 5.73 34.32
N THR A 1076 21.18 5.50 33.26
CA THR A 1076 21.62 6.56 32.33
C THR A 1076 20.42 7.28 31.70
N CYS A 1077 19.36 6.56 31.31
CA CYS A 1077 18.14 7.16 30.77
C CYS A 1077 17.48 8.12 31.77
N VAL A 1078 17.47 7.75 33.05
CA VAL A 1078 16.89 8.55 34.14
C VAL A 1078 17.75 9.77 34.43
N ASP A 1079 19.06 9.62 34.52
CA ASP A 1079 19.99 10.72 34.77
C ASP A 1079 19.89 11.79 33.68
N VAL A 1080 19.84 11.38 32.40
CA VAL A 1080 19.67 12.30 31.28
C VAL A 1080 18.30 12.97 31.30
N ALA A 1081 17.23 12.26 31.68
CA ALA A 1081 15.89 12.86 31.82
C ALA A 1081 15.83 13.91 32.94
N ILE A 1082 16.47 13.64 34.08
CA ILE A 1082 16.64 14.60 35.20
C ILE A 1082 17.43 15.81 34.73
N GLU A 1083 18.52 15.60 34.00
CA GLU A 1083 19.36 16.67 33.48
C GLU A 1083 18.59 17.56 32.47
N LEU A 1084 17.87 16.95 31.52
CA LEU A 1084 17.05 17.66 30.53
C LEU A 1084 16.03 18.59 31.19
N SER A 1085 15.25 18.08 32.14
CA SER A 1085 14.24 18.89 32.84
C SER A 1085 14.89 19.98 33.69
N ASN A 1086 15.93 19.66 34.46
CA ASN A 1086 16.65 20.65 35.26
C ASN A 1086 17.23 21.77 34.40
N PHE A 1087 17.83 21.42 33.27
CA PHE A 1087 18.43 22.38 32.36
C PHE A 1087 17.39 23.35 31.80
N ILE A 1088 16.25 22.84 31.34
CA ILE A 1088 15.13 23.66 30.83
C ILE A 1088 14.60 24.60 31.92
N ILE A 1089 14.32 24.08 33.11
CA ILE A 1089 13.63 24.82 34.17
C ILE A 1089 14.57 25.85 34.80
N LYS A 1090 15.80 25.46 35.16
CA LYS A 1090 16.76 26.36 35.82
C LYS A 1090 17.14 27.52 34.91
N LEU A 1091 17.38 27.26 33.62
CA LEU A 1091 17.75 28.34 32.70
C LEU A 1091 16.58 29.31 32.48
N ASN A 1092 15.36 28.80 32.30
CA ASN A 1092 14.18 29.67 32.17
C ASN A 1092 13.89 30.45 33.45
N GLY A 1093 14.10 29.87 34.63
CA GLY A 1093 13.95 30.56 35.91
C GLY A 1093 14.95 31.72 36.09
N LYS A 1094 16.15 31.61 35.50
CA LYS A 1094 17.20 32.64 35.60
C LYS A 1094 17.11 33.72 34.52
N VAL A 1095 16.81 33.33 33.27
CA VAL A 1095 16.95 34.22 32.10
C VAL A 1095 15.60 34.61 31.46
N ARG A 1096 14.48 33.96 31.85
CA ARG A 1096 13.14 34.17 31.27
C ARG A 1096 13.15 34.21 29.74
N MET A 1097 13.39 33.07 29.11
CA MET A 1097 13.41 33.01 27.65
C MET A 1097 12.00 32.85 27.09
N SER A 1098 11.61 33.67 26.12
CA SER A 1098 10.45 33.40 25.25
C SER A 1098 10.82 32.29 24.27
N GLN A 1099 9.99 31.25 24.18
CA GLN A 1099 10.27 30.02 23.45
C GLN A 1099 8.97 29.46 22.86
N PRO A 1100 9.01 28.75 21.71
CA PRO A 1100 7.85 28.01 21.24
C PRO A 1100 7.56 26.85 22.19
N ILE A 1101 6.44 26.95 22.92
CA ILE A 1101 6.05 26.06 24.02
C ILE A 1101 5.99 24.58 23.62
N ILE A 1102 5.69 24.28 22.36
CA ILE A 1102 5.54 22.91 21.86
C ILE A 1102 6.82 22.08 21.98
N PHE A 1103 7.99 22.66 21.69
CA PHE A 1103 9.26 21.95 21.83
C PHE A 1103 9.55 21.64 23.30
N ILE A 1104 9.32 22.62 24.17
CA ILE A 1104 9.53 22.49 25.61
C ILE A 1104 8.59 21.44 26.20
N SER A 1105 7.31 21.48 25.81
CA SER A 1105 6.35 20.46 26.25
C SER A 1105 6.76 19.08 25.76
N THR A 1106 7.15 18.91 24.49
CA THR A 1106 7.59 17.61 23.94
C THR A 1106 8.78 17.01 24.71
N TYR A 1107 9.74 17.85 25.11
CA TYR A 1107 10.92 17.42 25.86
C TYR A 1107 10.62 17.12 27.33
N LEU A 1108 9.84 17.96 28.00
CA LEU A 1108 9.44 17.75 29.39
C LEU A 1108 8.45 16.59 29.55
N GLU A 1109 7.55 16.38 28.59
CA GLU A 1109 6.67 15.22 28.52
C GLU A 1109 7.48 13.92 28.41
N SER A 1110 8.48 13.91 27.52
CA SER A 1110 9.41 12.81 27.35
C SER A 1110 10.15 12.46 28.65
N ALA A 1111 10.72 13.48 29.32
CA ALA A 1111 11.41 13.29 30.59
C ALA A 1111 10.47 12.80 31.69
N SER A 1112 9.31 13.45 31.86
CA SER A 1112 8.33 13.10 32.90
C SER A 1112 7.80 11.67 32.73
N THR A 1113 7.59 11.23 31.49
CA THR A 1113 7.18 9.85 31.20
C THR A 1113 8.26 8.84 31.59
N VAL A 1114 9.54 9.12 31.28
CA VAL A 1114 10.67 8.27 31.68
C VAL A 1114 10.78 8.15 33.20
N LEU A 1115 10.67 9.27 33.92
CA LEU A 1115 10.74 9.28 35.38
C LEU A 1115 9.58 8.51 36.01
N LEU A 1116 8.34 8.72 35.55
CA LEU A 1116 7.18 7.98 36.02
C LEU A 1116 7.31 6.47 35.74
N PHE A 1117 7.73 6.08 34.55
CA PHE A 1117 7.95 4.67 34.20
C PHE A 1117 9.01 4.04 35.12
N TYR A 1118 10.13 4.73 35.36
CA TYR A 1118 11.16 4.24 36.28
C TYR A 1118 10.64 4.07 37.72
N ILE A 1119 9.89 5.04 38.25
CA ILE A 1119 9.28 4.96 39.59
C ILE A 1119 8.41 3.70 39.70
N VAL A 1120 7.52 3.49 38.71
CA VAL A 1120 6.56 2.38 38.70
C VAL A 1120 7.25 1.02 38.52
N SER A 1121 8.31 0.94 37.71
CA SER A 1121 9.01 -0.32 37.43
C SER A 1121 10.03 -0.73 38.50
N ASN A 1122 10.56 0.21 39.29
CA ASN A 1122 11.64 -0.04 40.26
C ASN A 1122 11.23 0.26 41.71
N ILE A 1123 9.94 0.08 42.05
CA ILE A 1123 9.34 0.51 43.34
C ILE A 1123 10.15 0.08 44.58
N SER A 1124 10.85 -1.06 44.54
CA SER A 1124 11.65 -1.60 45.65
C SER A 1124 13.13 -1.18 45.68
N GLU A 1125 13.70 -0.69 44.57
CA GLU A 1125 15.16 -0.55 44.38
C GLU A 1125 15.66 0.90 44.31
N ILE A 1126 14.78 1.91 44.42
CA ILE A 1126 15.18 3.33 44.33
C ILE A 1126 15.91 3.77 45.61
N SER A 1127 17.06 4.44 45.43
CA SER A 1127 17.84 5.05 46.50
C SER A 1127 17.21 6.38 46.97
N ASP A 1128 17.39 6.73 48.24
CA ASP A 1128 16.77 7.93 48.81
C ASP A 1128 17.25 9.22 48.14
N THR A 1129 18.50 9.25 47.68
CA THR A 1129 19.09 10.37 46.95
C THR A 1129 18.45 10.54 45.57
N LEU A 1130 18.29 9.45 44.82
CA LEU A 1130 17.63 9.48 43.50
C LEU A 1130 16.15 9.83 43.63
N ALA A 1131 15.45 9.30 44.63
CA ALA A 1131 14.06 9.64 44.92
C ALA A 1131 13.88 11.15 45.15
N ARG A 1132 14.75 11.79 45.94
CA ARG A 1132 14.71 13.25 46.15
C ARG A 1132 14.95 14.01 44.84
N ASN A 1133 15.89 13.57 44.02
CA ASN A 1133 16.18 14.22 42.74
C ASN A 1133 14.97 14.15 41.80
N ILE A 1134 14.35 12.97 41.67
CA ILE A 1134 13.15 12.78 40.84
C ILE A 1134 12.00 13.64 41.37
N TRP A 1135 11.76 13.67 42.69
CA TRP A 1135 10.74 14.53 43.29
C TRP A 1135 10.96 15.99 42.94
N ASN A 1136 12.16 16.51 43.18
CA ASN A 1136 12.49 17.92 42.93
C ASN A 1136 12.26 18.29 41.47
N VAL A 1137 12.64 17.42 40.53
CA VAL A 1137 12.45 17.66 39.10
C VAL A 1137 10.98 17.66 38.70
N LEU A 1138 10.19 16.67 39.13
CA LEU A 1138 8.76 16.61 38.78
C LEU A 1138 7.98 17.77 39.41
N HIS A 1139 8.32 18.14 40.65
CA HIS A 1139 7.77 19.30 41.34
C HIS A 1139 8.11 20.60 40.60
N ALA A 1140 9.39 20.80 40.27
CA ALA A 1140 9.84 21.96 39.50
C ALA A 1140 9.18 22.01 38.12
N THR A 1141 8.98 20.86 37.46
CA THR A 1141 8.30 20.76 36.16
C THR A 1141 6.85 21.22 36.27
N ARG A 1142 6.10 20.74 37.29
CA ARG A 1142 4.73 21.18 37.53
C ARG A 1142 4.66 22.69 37.77
N ASN A 1143 5.50 23.21 38.67
CA ASN A 1143 5.51 24.64 39.01
C ASN A 1143 5.89 25.51 37.82
N PHE A 1144 6.84 25.07 37.00
CA PHE A 1144 7.24 25.75 35.77
C PHE A 1144 6.09 25.85 34.75
N LEU A 1145 5.17 24.87 34.74
CA LEU A 1145 4.01 24.86 33.84
C LEU A 1145 2.73 25.40 34.50
N ASN A 1146 2.74 25.75 35.79
CA ASN A 1146 1.60 26.39 36.45
C ASN A 1146 1.44 27.83 35.91
N GLY A 1147 0.21 28.25 35.58
CA GLY A 1147 -0.07 29.54 34.93
C GLY A 1147 0.04 29.57 33.40
N SER A 1148 0.46 28.45 32.79
CA SER A 1148 0.63 28.27 31.34
C SER A 1148 -0.61 27.59 30.70
N TYR A 1149 -1.21 28.16 29.63
CA TYR A 1149 -2.50 27.74 28.98
C TYR A 1149 -2.46 27.30 27.51
N GLY A 1150 -2.48 26.00 27.22
CA GLY A 1150 -2.14 25.54 25.87
C GLY A 1150 -2.23 24.04 25.74
N SER A 1151 -2.59 23.60 24.55
CA SER A 1151 -3.29 22.33 24.40
C SER A 1151 -2.40 21.08 24.50
N TYR A 1152 -1.07 21.25 24.53
CA TYR A 1152 -0.08 20.17 24.73
C TYR A 1152 0.53 20.12 26.14
N LEU A 1153 0.11 20.98 27.07
CA LEU A 1153 0.69 21.05 28.41
C LEU A 1153 -0.01 20.18 29.44
N ASP A 1154 -1.28 19.88 29.21
CA ASP A 1154 -2.09 19.10 30.15
C ASP A 1154 -1.49 17.70 30.33
N THR A 1155 -1.01 17.09 29.24
CA THR A 1155 -0.32 15.79 29.29
C THR A 1155 0.91 15.83 30.19
N THR A 1156 1.79 16.82 29.99
CA THR A 1156 3.01 16.99 30.80
C THR A 1156 2.70 17.26 32.27
N LYS A 1157 1.70 18.10 32.56
CA LYS A 1157 1.24 18.39 33.94
C LYS A 1157 0.70 17.13 34.62
N ILE A 1158 -0.12 16.34 33.92
CA ILE A 1158 -0.68 15.09 34.44
C ILE A 1158 0.42 14.07 34.72
N LEU A 1159 1.37 13.88 33.80
CA LEU A 1159 2.50 12.96 33.98
C LEU A 1159 3.37 13.36 35.19
N ALA A 1160 3.64 14.66 35.37
CA ALA A 1160 4.40 15.16 36.50
C ALA A 1160 3.66 14.93 37.84
N ARG A 1161 2.35 15.21 37.88
CA ARG A 1161 1.50 14.96 39.06
C ARG A 1161 1.46 13.48 39.42
N ASP A 1162 1.14 12.61 38.46
CA ASP A 1162 1.02 11.17 38.70
C ASP A 1162 2.37 10.56 39.13
N GLY A 1163 3.49 11.10 38.65
CA GLY A 1163 4.83 10.75 39.11
C GLY A 1163 5.08 11.10 40.58
N LEU A 1164 4.69 12.31 41.00
CA LEU A 1164 4.81 12.74 42.41
C LEU A 1164 3.95 11.88 43.34
N GLU A 1165 2.69 11.63 42.97
CA GLU A 1165 1.79 10.77 43.77
C GLU A 1165 2.31 9.34 43.87
N SER A 1166 2.81 8.76 42.78
CA SER A 1166 3.38 7.41 42.76
C SER A 1166 4.61 7.30 43.66
N LEU A 1167 5.50 8.29 43.62
CA LEU A 1167 6.70 8.34 44.46
C LEU A 1167 6.35 8.52 45.95
N HIS A 1168 5.35 9.36 46.27
CA HIS A 1168 4.87 9.54 47.64
C HIS A 1168 4.32 8.23 48.24
N ASN A 1169 3.46 7.54 47.49
CA ASN A 1169 2.87 6.26 47.92
C ASN A 1169 3.93 5.18 48.18
N LEU A 1170 4.97 5.12 47.35
CA LEU A 1170 6.11 4.21 47.51
C LEU A 1170 6.84 4.45 48.83
N LEU A 1171 7.14 5.71 49.14
CA LEU A 1171 7.89 6.09 50.35
C LEU A 1171 7.08 5.80 51.63
N ILE A 1172 5.75 5.98 51.62
CA ILE A 1172 4.85 5.59 52.73
C ILE A 1172 4.89 4.08 52.97
N LYS A 1173 4.75 3.30 51.89
CA LYS A 1173 4.62 1.84 51.99
C LYS A 1173 5.87 1.17 52.56
N ARG A 1174 7.07 1.72 52.30
CA ARG A 1174 8.35 1.25 52.87
C ARG A 1174 8.37 1.25 54.41
N LYS A 1175 7.52 2.06 55.07
CA LYS A 1175 7.48 2.20 56.53
C LYS A 1175 6.40 1.38 57.24
N ASN A 1176 5.30 1.05 56.56
CA ASN A 1176 4.11 0.47 57.18
C ASN A 1176 3.89 -1.03 56.95
N ASP A 1177 4.75 -1.74 56.21
CA ASP A 1177 4.53 -3.17 56.03
C ASP A 1177 5.79 -4.04 55.93
N LYS A 1178 5.89 -4.98 56.89
CA LYS A 1178 6.65 -6.22 56.78
C LYS A 1178 5.86 -7.30 56.01
N ASN A 1179 4.61 -7.08 55.61
CA ASN A 1179 3.85 -7.98 54.74
C ASN A 1179 2.57 -7.29 54.21
N THR A 1180 2.62 -6.69 53.01
CA THR A 1180 1.61 -6.81 51.92
C THR A 1180 1.88 -5.82 50.78
N THR A 1181 1.55 -6.23 49.56
CA THR A 1181 1.84 -5.52 48.30
C THR A 1181 0.71 -4.60 47.82
N PHE A 1182 1.04 -3.69 46.90
CA PHE A 1182 0.21 -2.56 46.43
C PHE A 1182 -1.05 -3.00 45.65
N LEU A 1183 -1.05 -4.26 45.18
CA LEU A 1183 -2.16 -4.92 44.50
C LEU A 1183 -3.42 -5.09 45.36
N ASP A 1184 -3.30 -5.22 46.69
CA ASP A 1184 -4.46 -5.46 47.56
C ASP A 1184 -5.36 -4.21 47.75
N LYS A 1185 -4.92 -3.03 47.29
CA LYS A 1185 -5.65 -1.76 47.45
C LYS A 1185 -6.28 -1.21 46.18
N ILE A 1186 -5.82 -1.61 44.98
CA ILE A 1186 -6.41 -1.16 43.71
C ILE A 1186 -7.65 -1.99 43.34
N MET A 1187 -7.74 -3.23 43.84
CA MET A 1187 -8.75 -4.23 43.49
C MET A 1187 -10.03 -4.23 44.35
N LYS A 1188 -10.69 -3.08 44.57
CA LYS A 1188 -12.13 -3.09 44.95
C LYS A 1188 -12.97 -2.13 44.11
N PRO A 1189 -14.14 -2.58 43.60
CA PRO A 1189 -14.98 -1.81 42.68
C PRO A 1189 -15.73 -0.69 43.40
N VAL A 1190 -15.77 0.51 42.80
CA VAL A 1190 -16.66 1.59 43.21
C VAL A 1190 -18.04 1.38 42.59
N VAL A 1191 -19.05 1.14 43.43
CA VAL A 1191 -20.42 1.58 43.20
C VAL A 1191 -20.78 2.58 44.31
N ILE A 1192 -21.34 3.70 43.88
CA ILE A 1192 -21.61 4.92 44.64
C ILE A 1192 -22.64 4.67 45.75
N GLY A 1193 -22.27 5.07 46.97
CA GLY A 1193 -23.16 5.21 48.13
C GLY A 1193 -22.47 6.04 49.22
N SER A 1194 -22.65 7.36 49.19
CA SER A 1194 -22.37 8.27 50.33
C SER A 1194 -23.25 7.87 51.52
N PRO A 1195 -22.84 7.97 52.82
CA PRO A 1195 -22.15 9.15 53.39
C PRO A 1195 -21.10 8.95 54.49
N MET A 1196 -20.15 9.92 54.54
CA MET A 1196 -19.42 10.45 55.72
C MET A 1196 -18.45 9.54 56.48
N ALA A 1197 -17.31 10.00 57.02
CA ALA A 1197 -16.61 11.28 56.97
C ALA A 1197 -15.25 11.10 57.71
N GLN A 1198 -14.36 12.05 57.45
CA GLN A 1198 -13.01 12.28 58.01
C GLN A 1198 -11.89 11.74 57.11
N ILE A 1199 -10.96 12.64 56.74
CA ILE A 1199 -9.87 12.52 55.73
C ILE A 1199 -10.26 12.96 54.29
N ASN A 1200 -11.19 13.90 54.14
CA ASN A 1200 -11.16 14.84 53.01
C ASN A 1200 -10.71 16.21 53.55
N SER A 1201 -9.43 16.57 53.38
CA SER A 1201 -8.99 17.98 53.35
C SER A 1201 -7.49 18.15 53.04
N ILE A 1202 -6.91 17.39 52.10
CA ILE A 1202 -5.70 17.86 51.41
C ILE A 1202 -6.09 17.91 49.94
N ASP A 1203 -6.52 19.10 49.50
CA ASP A 1203 -6.79 19.35 48.10
C ASP A 1203 -5.44 19.44 47.37
N LEU A 1204 -5.07 18.37 46.66
CA LEU A 1204 -3.79 18.26 45.94
C LEU A 1204 -3.70 19.20 44.72
N GLN A 1205 -4.77 19.97 44.46
CA GLN A 1205 -4.77 21.05 43.49
C GLN A 1205 -4.01 22.30 43.96
N ASP A 1206 -3.79 22.48 45.27
CA ASP A 1206 -3.16 23.67 45.86
C ASP A 1206 -1.71 23.41 46.30
N ASP A 1207 -0.79 24.36 46.06
CA ASP A 1207 0.66 24.22 46.35
C ASP A 1207 0.93 23.95 47.84
N ALA A 1208 0.06 24.48 48.72
CA ALA A 1208 0.13 24.27 50.17
C ALA A 1208 -0.14 22.80 50.59
N GLY A 1209 -0.98 22.07 49.84
CA GLY A 1209 -1.24 20.65 50.09
C GLY A 1209 -0.05 19.76 49.73
N LEU A 1210 0.69 20.14 48.67
CA LEU A 1210 1.84 19.40 48.18
C LEU A 1210 3.10 19.64 49.03
N GLU A 1211 3.32 20.87 49.53
CA GLU A 1211 4.38 21.14 50.51
C GLU A 1211 4.11 20.41 51.83
N ALA A 1212 2.85 20.31 52.26
CA ALA A 1212 2.49 19.49 53.42
C ALA A 1212 2.79 18.00 53.18
N VAL A 1213 2.47 17.48 51.99
CA VAL A 1213 2.81 16.10 51.55
C VAL A 1213 4.32 15.89 51.50
N TRP A 1214 5.10 16.84 50.98
CA TRP A 1214 6.56 16.74 50.92
C TRP A 1214 7.23 16.90 52.28
N ALA A 1215 6.78 17.84 53.13
CA ALA A 1215 7.27 17.99 54.50
C ALA A 1215 6.97 16.73 55.33
N GLN A 1216 5.81 16.10 55.12
CA GLN A 1216 5.47 14.82 55.73
C GLN A 1216 6.36 13.68 55.20
N THR A 1217 6.66 13.67 53.91
CA THR A 1217 7.54 12.69 53.25
C THR A 1217 9.01 12.86 53.65
N LEU A 1218 9.52 14.09 53.75
CA LEU A 1218 10.86 14.42 54.25
C LEU A 1218 11.02 14.09 55.73
N ASN A 1219 10.00 14.36 56.56
CA ASN A 1219 9.97 13.90 57.96
C ASN A 1219 9.98 12.37 58.08
N TRP A 1220 9.61 11.63 57.03
CA TRP A 1220 9.71 10.16 57.00
C TRP A 1220 11.07 9.67 56.50
N ILE A 1221 11.74 10.41 55.62
CA ILE A 1221 13.10 10.12 55.12
C ILE A 1221 14.18 10.55 56.13
N SER A 1222 13.93 11.55 56.97
CA SER A 1222 14.89 12.07 57.95
C SER A 1222 15.08 11.20 59.21
N TYR A 1223 14.35 10.10 59.36
CA TYR A 1223 14.57 9.09 60.40
C TYR A 1223 15.58 8.02 59.94
N ALA A 1224 16.82 8.43 59.69
CA ALA A 1224 17.97 7.53 59.77
C ALA A 1224 18.52 7.59 61.20
N PRO A 1225 18.59 6.49 61.97
CA PRO A 1225 19.38 6.50 63.19
C PRO A 1225 20.85 6.63 62.79
N GLN A 1226 21.53 7.64 63.35
CA GLN A 1226 22.98 7.66 63.42
C GLN A 1226 23.46 6.39 64.12
N THR A 1227 24.17 5.52 63.40
CA THR A 1227 25.28 4.69 63.88
C THR A 1227 26.20 4.38 62.72
#